data_AF-A0A5Q3DTR1-F1
#
_entry.id   AF-A0A5Q3DTR1-F1
#
_cell.length_a   1.000
_cell.length_b   1.000
_cell.length_c   1.000
_cell.angle_alpha   90.00
_cell.angle_beta   90.00
_cell.angle_gamma   90.00
#
_symmetry.space_group_name_H-M   'P 1'
#
loop_
_entity.id
_entity.type
_entity.pdbx_description
1 polymer ?
#
loop_
_entity_poly.entity_id
_entity_poly.type
_entity_poly.pdbx_seq_one_letter_code
_entity_poly.pdbx_strand_id
1 'polypeptide(L)'
;MNPQAVESPLSQSATFLVLSATDNPDASKTIRSTLSSIADITKNISIRHQSANLSCTVGIGSSAWDRLTKLPRPNELHPFKEFKGSKHTAVSTPGDIFFHIRSERRDMAFEFERQLMDRLGDAVKLEDETVGFRYFDTRDVLGFVDGTANPVGPDVKDSVLITAQDDSTAVGGSYVVVQKYLHDLKAWKTLKTEQQEAIIGRTKLDNIELDDADEGQQQSHKSLATIEDEGGSEHDILRDNMPFGSPAQGEFGTYFIGYSKKLWVIEKMLERMFVGVPPGMHDRILNYSKAVTGSTFFVPSADFLAAQPHNYLGQLNVTFGADTGRSDRPSHHVNSVFGDVMSDRSLAISLTITSKPRRVYNLYPLPNTLQINHTMSNAGITKNSRPKRKNRPRPLPPDVTARNLAIEKQRRGELKEDFLELARLLPDLANTRRLTKVLIVNKSIKHVKQQRELSIAAASDMQEVVDQNHQLVAEVNALRAQIGGPSMPQAQAKLLTPAMAQLAETKNHIFGTFPAGFGDNWAEEYSQVQHETTHGMGFSPDNSCAPPALQTDVNITPDTIQSSLETTPGSAPVSAYQEPQVNFNLCLNTAAEPSFPFPDLLGLSHSYLDDPSMESFWTQGVVDEGSAWVSGLSGSDVLSSVFPE
;
A
#
# COMPACT_ATOMS: atom_id res chain seq x y z
N MET A 1 9.94 -3.20 20.31
CA MET A 1 10.00 -2.08 19.36
C MET A 1 8.90 -2.24 18.31
N ASN A 2 7.66 -1.96 18.70
CA ASN A 2 6.57 -1.78 17.75
C ASN A 2 6.78 -0.45 17.00
N PRO A 3 6.75 -0.41 15.67
CA PRO A 3 6.89 0.85 14.94
C PRO A 3 5.68 1.76 15.18
N GLN A 4 5.86 3.06 14.93
CA GLN A 4 4.71 3.94 14.71
C GLN A 4 4.01 3.57 13.40
N ALA A 5 2.81 4.10 13.18
CA ALA A 5 1.95 3.78 12.03
C ALA A 5 2.43 4.37 10.68
N VAL A 6 3.75 4.43 10.44
CA VAL A 6 4.40 4.90 9.21
C VAL A 6 3.75 4.22 7.99
N GLU A 7 3.68 2.90 8.03
CA GLU A 7 3.11 2.00 7.01
C GLU A 7 1.57 2.03 6.88
N SER A 8 0.88 3.03 7.44
CA SER A 8 -0.56 3.20 7.22
C SER A 8 -0.86 3.30 5.70
N PRO A 9 -1.97 2.71 5.22
CA PRO A 9 -2.41 2.89 3.83
C PRO A 9 -2.75 4.35 3.54
N LEU A 10 -2.69 4.71 2.25
CA LEU A 10 -3.01 6.06 1.76
C LEU A 10 -4.40 6.50 2.22
N SER A 11 -4.47 7.66 2.88
CA SER A 11 -5.71 8.19 3.47
C SER A 11 -6.28 9.38 2.69
N GLN A 12 -7.60 9.62 2.77
CA GLN A 12 -8.24 10.72 2.02
C GLN A 12 -7.88 12.12 2.49
N SER A 13 -7.51 12.30 3.76
CA SER A 13 -7.16 13.59 4.36
C SER A 13 -6.01 13.45 5.34
N ALA A 14 -5.10 14.42 5.31
CA ALA A 14 -4.00 14.51 6.26
C ALA A 14 -3.84 15.93 6.78
N THR A 15 -3.42 16.09 8.03
CA THR A 15 -2.82 17.32 8.52
C THR A 15 -1.32 17.08 8.76
N PHE A 16 -0.52 17.98 8.21
CA PHE A 16 0.90 18.11 8.51
C PHE A 16 1.09 19.29 9.45
N LEU A 17 1.64 19.03 10.63
CA LEU A 17 1.81 20.03 11.68
C LEU A 17 3.28 20.06 12.11
N VAL A 18 3.99 21.14 11.82
CA VAL A 18 5.38 21.37 12.21
C VAL A 18 5.44 22.44 13.30
N LEU A 19 6.02 22.06 14.44
CA LEU A 19 6.09 22.89 15.64
C LEU A 19 7.54 23.07 16.10
N SER A 20 7.86 24.23 16.69
CA SER A 20 9.09 24.44 17.46
C SER A 20 8.80 24.54 18.96
N ALA A 21 9.74 24.11 19.80
CA ALA A 21 9.57 24.07 21.25
C ALA A 21 9.97 25.43 21.88
N THR A 22 9.06 26.08 22.59
CA THR A 22 9.30 27.43 23.16
C THR A 22 10.34 27.41 24.29
N ASP A 23 10.84 28.59 24.68
CA ASP A 23 11.77 28.75 25.82
C ASP A 23 11.10 28.62 27.20
N ASN A 24 9.80 28.27 27.27
CA ASN A 24 9.14 27.99 28.55
C ASN A 24 9.87 26.81 29.26
N PRO A 25 10.29 26.97 30.54
CA PRO A 25 11.01 25.92 31.28
C PRO A 25 10.28 24.57 31.37
N ASP A 26 8.95 24.56 31.45
CA ASP A 26 8.13 23.34 31.47
C ASP A 26 7.83 22.80 30.06
N ALA A 27 8.17 23.51 28.97
CA ALA A 27 7.82 23.11 27.60
C ALA A 27 8.25 21.67 27.27
N SER A 28 9.50 21.31 27.56
CA SER A 28 10.03 19.96 27.31
C SER A 28 9.28 18.85 28.08
N LYS A 29 8.61 19.19 29.20
CA LYS A 29 7.84 18.27 30.03
C LYS A 29 6.40 18.16 29.50
N THR A 30 5.77 19.28 29.15
CA THR A 30 4.46 19.31 28.46
C THR A 30 4.51 18.55 27.15
N ILE A 31 5.57 18.77 26.35
CA ILE A 31 5.83 18.03 25.10
C ILE A 31 5.94 16.53 25.39
N ARG A 32 6.87 16.08 26.25
CA ARG A 32 7.00 14.63 26.57
C ARG A 32 5.69 14.00 27.04
N SER A 33 4.97 14.66 27.93
CA SER A 33 3.68 14.18 28.46
C SER A 33 2.58 14.11 27.41
N THR A 34 2.66 14.96 26.38
CA THR A 34 1.73 14.93 25.24
C THR A 34 2.12 13.84 24.26
N LEU A 35 3.41 13.69 23.95
CA LEU A 35 3.93 12.62 23.08
C LEU A 35 3.59 11.22 23.61
N SER A 36 3.69 11.00 24.93
CA SER A 36 3.26 9.74 25.54
C SER A 36 1.74 9.51 25.54
N SER A 37 0.95 10.57 25.35
CA SER A 37 -0.52 10.51 25.30
C SER A 37 -1.08 10.26 23.88
N ILE A 38 -0.25 10.26 22.84
CA ILE A 38 -0.69 10.21 21.43
C ILE A 38 -1.55 8.97 21.12
N ALA A 39 -1.18 7.81 21.67
CA ALA A 39 -1.95 6.58 21.50
C ALA A 39 -3.35 6.67 22.13
N ASP A 40 -3.48 7.28 23.31
CA ASP A 40 -4.76 7.44 24.01
C ASP A 40 -5.66 8.48 23.34
N ILE A 41 -5.10 9.60 22.84
CA ILE A 41 -5.84 10.60 22.06
C ILE A 41 -6.38 9.95 20.77
N THR A 42 -5.52 9.23 20.04
CA THR A 42 -5.92 8.49 18.83
C THR A 42 -7.06 7.52 19.14
N LYS A 43 -6.91 6.70 20.19
CA LYS A 43 -7.90 5.71 20.62
C LYS A 43 -9.23 6.34 21.05
N ASN A 44 -9.20 7.44 21.79
CA ASN A 44 -10.40 8.16 22.27
C ASN A 44 -11.25 8.69 21.10
N ILE A 45 -10.61 9.16 20.05
CA ILE A 45 -11.30 9.71 18.87
C ILE A 45 -11.76 8.55 17.96
N SER A 46 -10.86 7.60 17.64
CA SER A 46 -11.12 6.49 16.72
C SER A 46 -12.21 5.51 17.19
N ILE A 47 -12.40 5.30 18.50
CA ILE A 47 -13.38 4.32 19.02
C ILE A 47 -14.82 4.59 18.57
N ARG A 48 -15.16 5.84 18.22
CA ARG A 48 -16.48 6.23 17.72
C ARG A 48 -16.66 5.99 16.21
N HIS A 49 -15.57 5.94 15.45
CA HIS A 49 -15.56 5.90 13.99
C HIS A 49 -14.39 5.05 13.46
N GLN A 50 -14.37 3.76 13.78
CA GLN A 50 -13.26 2.85 13.44
C GLN A 50 -12.95 2.79 11.93
N SER A 51 -13.95 2.96 11.07
CA SER A 51 -13.79 3.03 9.61
C SER A 51 -13.08 4.30 9.09
N ALA A 52 -12.79 5.28 9.96
CA ALA A 52 -12.09 6.50 9.57
C ALA A 52 -10.56 6.35 9.53
N ASN A 53 -10.01 5.21 9.97
CA ASN A 53 -8.59 4.89 9.92
C ASN A 53 -7.67 6.02 10.44
N LEU A 54 -8.07 6.67 11.53
CA LEU A 54 -7.31 7.80 12.10
C LEU A 54 -5.99 7.29 12.70
N SER A 55 -4.87 7.78 12.18
CA SER A 55 -3.51 7.54 12.71
C SER A 55 -2.74 8.85 12.87
N CYS A 56 -1.76 8.84 13.77
CA CYS A 56 -0.81 9.93 13.95
C CYS A 56 0.60 9.35 14.01
N THR A 57 1.53 9.94 13.27
CA THR A 57 2.97 9.60 13.32
C THR A 57 3.75 10.83 13.75
N VAL A 58 4.53 10.71 14.82
CA VAL A 58 5.33 11.78 15.42
C VAL A 58 6.78 11.66 14.96
N GLY A 59 7.33 12.75 14.42
CA GLY A 59 8.76 12.96 14.23
C GLY A 59 9.31 13.93 15.29
N ILE A 60 10.55 13.70 15.73
CA ILE A 60 11.33 14.59 16.60
C ILE A 60 12.53 15.12 15.81
N GLY A 61 12.68 16.44 15.78
CA GLY A 61 13.71 17.14 15.01
C GLY A 61 15.09 17.01 15.66
N SER A 62 16.15 17.12 14.86
CA SER A 62 17.54 17.02 15.31
C SER A 62 17.85 17.92 16.52
N SER A 63 17.43 19.19 16.50
CA SER A 63 17.70 20.15 17.58
C SER A 63 16.92 19.84 18.87
N ALA A 64 15.76 19.20 18.72
CA ALA A 64 14.86 18.86 19.81
C ALA A 64 15.25 17.57 20.53
N TRP A 65 15.90 16.62 19.82
CA TRP A 65 16.18 15.28 20.33
C TRP A 65 16.84 15.30 21.71
N ASP A 66 17.97 16.00 21.85
CA ASP A 66 18.76 16.00 23.08
C ASP A 66 18.02 16.73 24.24
N ARG A 67 17.23 17.77 23.91
CA ARG A 67 16.38 18.53 24.85
C ARG A 67 15.19 17.72 25.36
N LEU A 68 14.60 16.87 24.51
CA LEU A 68 13.40 16.10 24.81
C LEU A 68 13.72 14.72 25.37
N THR A 69 14.62 13.95 24.75
CA THR A 69 14.84 12.53 25.06
C THR A 69 15.96 12.29 26.08
N LYS A 70 17.04 13.09 26.01
CA LYS A 70 18.32 12.86 26.72
C LYS A 70 18.96 11.48 26.44
N LEU A 71 18.64 10.87 25.31
CA LEU A 71 19.15 9.57 24.87
C LEU A 71 20.11 9.72 23.69
N PRO A 72 20.93 8.69 23.38
CA PRO A 72 21.72 8.68 22.14
C PRO A 72 20.88 9.04 20.92
N ARG A 73 21.53 9.73 19.97
CA ARG A 73 20.91 10.16 18.71
C ARG A 73 20.97 9.01 17.70
N PRO A 74 19.90 8.77 16.91
CA PRO A 74 19.96 7.89 15.75
C PRO A 74 21.09 8.29 14.80
N ASN A 75 21.76 7.31 14.20
CA ASN A 75 23.03 7.48 13.48
C ASN A 75 23.01 8.57 12.38
N GLU A 76 21.89 8.73 11.67
CA GLU A 76 21.73 9.71 10.58
C GLU A 76 20.86 10.92 10.97
N LEU A 77 20.55 11.15 12.26
CA LEU A 77 19.72 12.29 12.66
C LEU A 77 20.52 13.60 12.72
N HIS A 78 20.42 14.41 11.66
CA HIS A 78 20.91 15.80 11.59
C HIS A 78 19.83 16.78 11.12
N PRO A 79 20.01 18.12 11.26
CA PRO A 79 19.05 19.10 10.75
C PRO A 79 19.00 19.09 9.22
N PHE A 80 17.85 19.45 8.63
CA PHE A 80 17.69 19.44 7.16
C PHE A 80 18.79 20.25 6.45
N LYS A 81 19.57 19.57 5.61
CA LYS A 81 20.64 20.13 4.79
C LYS A 81 20.05 20.98 3.65
N GLU A 82 20.56 22.19 3.44
CA GLU A 82 20.16 22.99 2.28
C GLU A 82 20.84 22.47 0.99
N PHE A 83 20.03 22.15 -0.03
CA PHE A 83 20.52 21.75 -1.35
C PHE A 83 20.41 22.93 -2.31
N LYS A 84 21.56 23.55 -2.63
CA LYS A 84 21.65 24.78 -3.43
C LYS A 84 22.13 24.46 -4.85
N GLY A 85 21.19 24.46 -5.79
CA GLY A 85 21.47 24.35 -7.21
C GLY A 85 21.82 25.69 -7.87
N SER A 86 22.05 25.66 -9.18
CA SER A 86 22.30 26.86 -10.00
C SER A 86 21.10 27.80 -10.13
N LYS A 87 19.88 27.28 -9.95
CA LYS A 87 18.62 28.02 -10.10
C LYS A 87 17.68 27.91 -8.89
N HIS A 88 17.67 26.76 -8.22
CA HIS A 88 16.70 26.43 -7.16
C HIS A 88 17.42 26.09 -5.86
N THR A 89 16.70 26.16 -4.73
CA THR A 89 17.23 25.81 -3.42
C THR A 89 16.18 25.08 -2.60
N ALA A 90 16.55 23.93 -2.03
CA ALA A 90 15.83 23.33 -0.93
C ALA A 90 16.23 24.10 0.34
N VAL A 91 15.32 24.93 0.84
CA VAL A 91 15.53 25.74 2.05
C VAL A 91 15.41 24.88 3.31
N SER A 92 16.16 25.24 4.36
CA SER A 92 16.02 24.63 5.69
C SER A 92 15.15 25.51 6.58
N THR A 93 14.12 24.95 7.20
CA THR A 93 13.15 25.67 8.04
C THR A 93 13.01 25.07 9.44
N PRO A 94 12.65 25.89 10.46
CA PRO A 94 12.43 25.42 11.83
C PRO A 94 11.44 24.26 11.94
N GLY A 95 11.67 23.41 12.92
CA GLY A 95 10.86 22.22 13.19
C GLY A 95 11.52 21.33 14.23
N ASP A 96 11.00 21.34 15.45
CA ASP A 96 11.44 20.51 16.57
C ASP A 96 10.56 19.25 16.74
N ILE A 97 9.29 19.36 16.37
CA ILE A 97 8.31 18.28 16.45
C ILE A 97 7.46 18.31 15.18
N PHE A 98 7.18 17.14 14.64
CA PHE A 98 6.31 16.95 13.48
C PHE A 98 5.21 15.96 13.81
N PHE A 99 3.98 16.29 13.42
CA PHE A 99 2.85 15.36 13.46
C PHE A 99 2.30 15.19 12.05
N HIS A 100 2.31 13.95 11.56
CA HIS A 100 1.57 13.52 10.38
C HIS A 100 0.29 12.82 10.85
N ILE A 101 -0.82 13.56 10.80
CA ILE A 101 -2.15 13.10 11.22
C ILE A 101 -2.90 12.68 9.94
N ARG A 102 -3.43 11.45 9.88
CA ARG A 102 -4.06 10.86 8.68
C ARG A 102 -5.42 10.28 9.00
N SER A 103 -6.39 10.41 8.09
CA SER A 103 -7.71 9.78 8.22
C SER A 103 -8.49 9.77 6.89
N GLU A 104 -9.43 8.84 6.74
CA GLU A 104 -10.46 8.88 5.69
C GLU A 104 -11.41 10.08 5.81
N ARG A 105 -11.38 10.80 6.94
CA ARG A 105 -12.23 11.98 7.18
C ARG A 105 -11.44 13.13 7.80
N ARG A 106 -11.56 14.32 7.20
CA ARG A 106 -10.91 15.55 7.70
C ARG A 106 -11.32 15.91 9.14
N ASP A 107 -12.57 15.70 9.53
CA ASP A 107 -13.06 16.07 10.86
C ASP A 107 -12.43 15.24 12.00
N MET A 108 -12.01 14.01 11.70
CA MET A 108 -11.27 13.15 12.62
C MET A 108 -9.83 13.61 12.84
N ALA A 109 -9.15 14.04 11.75
CA ALA A 109 -7.82 14.64 11.84
C ALA A 109 -7.85 15.99 12.59
N PHE A 110 -8.86 16.82 12.30
CA PHE A 110 -9.07 18.12 12.95
C PHE A 110 -9.37 18.02 14.45
N GLU A 111 -10.22 17.08 14.90
CA GLU A 111 -10.45 16.90 16.35
C GLU A 111 -9.21 16.34 17.07
N PHE A 112 -8.39 15.53 16.39
CA PHE A 112 -7.10 15.08 16.94
C PHE A 112 -6.12 16.25 17.09
N GLU A 113 -5.97 17.06 16.04
CA GLU A 113 -5.18 18.29 16.02
C GLU A 113 -5.62 19.27 17.12
N ARG A 114 -6.93 19.47 17.30
CA ARG A 114 -7.49 20.32 18.35
C ARG A 114 -7.12 19.81 19.76
N GLN A 115 -7.31 18.52 20.04
CA GLN A 115 -6.91 17.93 21.33
C GLN A 115 -5.39 17.89 21.56
N LEU A 116 -4.60 17.85 20.48
CA LEU A 116 -3.14 17.93 20.53
C LEU A 116 -2.71 19.35 20.93
N MET A 117 -3.24 20.37 20.27
CA MET A 117 -2.90 21.78 20.54
C MET A 117 -3.41 22.25 21.91
N ASP A 118 -4.60 21.81 22.36
CA ASP A 118 -5.09 22.02 23.74
C ASP A 118 -4.08 21.55 24.81
N ARG A 119 -3.36 20.45 24.54
CA ARG A 119 -2.40 19.84 25.47
C ARG A 119 -1.00 20.44 25.40
N LEU A 120 -0.58 20.90 24.22
CA LEU A 120 0.71 21.53 24.02
C LEU A 120 0.71 22.99 24.51
N GLY A 121 -0.37 23.74 24.27
CA GLY A 121 -0.51 25.12 24.75
C GLY A 121 0.66 26.01 24.34
N ASP A 122 1.24 26.74 25.31
CA ASP A 122 2.37 27.64 25.12
C ASP A 122 3.75 26.95 25.13
N ALA A 123 3.79 25.62 25.27
CA ALA A 123 5.03 24.84 25.14
C ALA A 123 5.59 24.80 23.70
N VAL A 124 4.77 25.19 22.72
CA VAL A 124 5.08 25.11 21.29
C VAL A 124 4.73 26.40 20.55
N LYS A 125 5.45 26.65 19.46
CA LYS A 125 5.11 27.60 18.42
C LYS A 125 4.79 26.84 17.13
N LEU A 126 3.77 27.29 16.40
CA LEU A 126 3.47 26.81 15.05
C LEU A 126 4.51 27.35 14.05
N GLU A 127 5.08 26.46 13.24
CA GLU A 127 5.98 26.81 12.13
C GLU A 127 5.30 26.53 10.77
N ASP A 128 4.59 25.41 10.63
CA ASP A 128 3.71 25.14 9.48
C ASP A 128 2.47 24.32 9.88
N GLU A 129 1.32 24.72 9.35
CA GLU A 129 0.10 23.92 9.26
C GLU A 129 -0.20 23.69 7.77
N THR A 130 -0.43 22.44 7.38
CA THR A 130 -0.94 22.11 6.04
C THR A 130 -2.00 21.03 6.13
N VAL A 131 -3.24 21.36 5.76
CA VAL A 131 -4.31 20.37 5.58
C VAL A 131 -4.35 19.91 4.12
N GLY A 132 -3.97 18.65 3.89
CA GLY A 132 -3.97 18.00 2.59
C GLY A 132 -5.19 17.10 2.33
N PHE A 133 -5.45 16.86 1.05
CA PHE A 133 -6.55 16.03 0.55
C PHE A 133 -6.11 15.15 -0.62
N ARG A 134 -6.65 13.92 -0.73
CA ARG A 134 -6.49 13.11 -1.96
C ARG A 134 -7.34 13.70 -3.09
N TYR A 135 -6.78 13.76 -4.28
CA TYR A 135 -7.38 14.42 -5.44
C TYR A 135 -7.63 13.42 -6.57
N PHE A 136 -8.90 13.26 -6.96
CA PHE A 136 -9.37 12.29 -7.96
C PHE A 136 -8.80 10.86 -7.75
N ASP A 137 -8.26 10.27 -8.82
CA ASP A 137 -7.64 8.94 -8.88
C ASP A 137 -6.19 8.96 -8.37
N THR A 138 -6.00 9.44 -7.14
CA THR A 138 -4.69 9.59 -6.45
C THR A 138 -3.71 10.45 -7.25
N ARG A 139 -4.17 11.62 -7.73
CA ARG A 139 -3.35 12.57 -8.48
C ARG A 139 -2.79 13.69 -7.62
N ASP A 140 -1.71 14.29 -8.10
CA ASP A 140 -1.21 15.58 -7.64
C ASP A 140 -1.99 16.76 -8.30
N VAL A 141 -1.66 18.00 -7.92
CA VAL A 141 -2.27 19.21 -8.55
C VAL A 141 -1.70 19.52 -9.95
N LEU A 142 -0.60 18.88 -10.34
CA LEU A 142 -0.04 18.94 -11.70
C LEU A 142 -0.83 18.04 -12.67
N GLY A 143 -1.56 17.05 -12.15
CA GLY A 143 -2.47 16.14 -12.84
C GLY A 143 -1.89 14.75 -13.14
N PHE A 144 -0.79 14.36 -12.49
CA PHE A 144 -0.16 13.04 -12.58
C PHE A 144 -0.53 12.16 -11.39
N VAL A 145 -0.54 10.84 -11.55
CA VAL A 145 -0.80 9.92 -10.43
C VAL A 145 0.45 9.83 -9.55
N ASP A 146 0.30 10.07 -8.25
CA ASP A 146 1.41 10.10 -7.29
C ASP A 146 1.34 8.92 -6.30
N GLY A 147 2.51 8.49 -5.82
CA GLY A 147 2.69 7.27 -5.03
C GLY A 147 2.78 5.97 -5.84
N THR A 148 2.80 6.03 -7.18
CA THR A 148 2.85 4.85 -8.08
C THR A 148 4.04 3.93 -7.82
N ALA A 149 5.21 4.51 -7.59
CA ALA A 149 6.46 3.81 -7.28
C ALA A 149 6.79 3.93 -5.78
N ASN A 150 5.79 3.71 -4.93
CA ASN A 150 6.03 3.39 -3.52
C ASN A 150 6.30 1.88 -3.40
N PRO A 151 7.12 1.43 -2.44
CA PRO A 151 7.25 0.01 -2.12
C PRO A 151 5.89 -0.56 -1.65
N VAL A 152 5.69 -1.88 -1.80
CA VAL A 152 4.41 -2.55 -1.51
C VAL A 152 4.62 -3.85 -0.73
N GLY A 153 3.63 -4.22 0.11
CA GLY A 153 3.70 -5.47 0.87
C GLY A 153 4.89 -5.50 1.85
N PRO A 154 5.72 -6.57 1.87
CA PRO A 154 6.90 -6.66 2.75
C PRO A 154 7.87 -5.49 2.57
N ASP A 155 8.09 -5.08 1.32
CA ASP A 155 9.12 -4.12 0.90
C ASP A 155 8.94 -2.74 1.58
N VAL A 156 7.71 -2.40 1.96
CA VAL A 156 7.40 -1.20 2.76
C VAL A 156 8.22 -1.18 4.05
N LYS A 157 8.28 -2.31 4.78
CA LYS A 157 9.01 -2.42 6.05
C LYS A 157 10.50 -2.34 5.84
N ASP A 158 10.99 -3.07 4.83
CA ASP A 158 12.42 -3.15 4.55
C ASP A 158 13.00 -1.82 4.04
N SER A 159 12.16 -0.93 3.49
CA SER A 159 12.58 0.40 3.05
C SER A 159 12.37 1.52 4.09
N VAL A 160 11.39 1.42 5.00
CA VAL A 160 11.11 2.48 5.99
C VAL A 160 11.54 2.19 7.43
N LEU A 161 11.68 0.94 7.86
CA LEU A 161 11.95 0.59 9.26
C LEU A 161 13.42 0.25 9.50
N ILE A 162 13.99 0.87 10.53
CA ILE A 162 15.37 0.65 10.98
C ILE A 162 15.48 -0.69 11.72
N THR A 163 16.43 -1.52 11.31
CA THR A 163 16.77 -2.79 11.97
C THR A 163 17.89 -2.61 12.99
N ALA A 164 18.13 -3.63 13.82
CA ALA A 164 19.26 -3.64 14.76
C ALA A 164 20.64 -3.70 14.07
N GLN A 165 20.67 -4.04 12.77
CA GLN A 165 21.85 -4.04 11.92
C GLN A 165 22.12 -2.65 11.31
N ASP A 166 21.07 -1.85 11.06
CA ASP A 166 21.21 -0.46 10.61
C ASP A 166 21.58 0.46 11.79
N ASP A 167 20.81 0.41 12.89
CA ASP A 167 21.07 1.16 14.14
C ASP A 167 20.35 0.50 15.34
N SER A 168 21.14 -0.06 16.26
CA SER A 168 20.65 -0.75 17.46
C SER A 168 19.97 0.17 18.49
N THR A 169 20.14 1.49 18.40
CA THR A 169 19.48 2.48 19.25
C THR A 169 18.14 2.96 18.70
N ALA A 170 17.94 2.83 17.38
CA ALA A 170 16.82 3.39 16.62
C ALA A 170 15.83 2.34 16.07
N VAL A 171 15.97 1.07 16.48
CA VAL A 171 15.19 -0.08 15.97
C VAL A 171 13.68 0.15 15.99
N GLY A 172 13.02 -0.09 14.86
CA GLY A 172 11.58 0.14 14.67
C GLY A 172 11.21 1.63 14.50
N GLY A 173 12.19 2.52 14.43
CA GLY A 173 12.02 3.90 13.98
C GLY A 173 12.23 4.07 12.47
N SER A 174 12.15 5.31 12.01
CA SER A 174 12.28 5.73 10.61
C SER A 174 12.77 7.18 10.54
N TYR A 175 13.37 7.61 9.44
CA TYR A 175 13.62 9.03 9.15
C TYR A 175 12.48 9.56 8.27
N VAL A 176 12.05 10.81 8.52
CA VAL A 176 11.05 11.49 7.69
C VAL A 176 11.54 12.88 7.30
N VAL A 177 11.40 13.19 6.01
CA VAL A 177 11.70 14.50 5.42
C VAL A 177 10.42 15.08 4.85
N VAL A 178 10.18 16.37 5.13
CA VAL A 178 9.00 17.10 4.64
C VAL A 178 9.39 18.37 3.90
N GLN A 179 8.64 18.70 2.85
CA GLN A 179 8.77 19.95 2.10
C GLN A 179 7.42 20.40 1.56
N LYS A 180 7.00 21.63 1.88
CA LYS A 180 5.81 22.27 1.32
C LYS A 180 6.18 22.87 -0.04
N TYR A 181 5.60 22.35 -1.12
CA TYR A 181 5.78 22.89 -2.48
C TYR A 181 4.58 23.71 -2.92
N LEU A 182 4.83 24.90 -3.48
CA LEU A 182 3.83 25.74 -4.17
C LEU A 182 4.06 25.70 -5.68
N HIS A 183 3.00 25.52 -6.47
CA HIS A 183 3.10 25.30 -7.90
C HIS A 183 2.63 26.48 -8.76
N ASP A 184 3.42 26.84 -9.77
CA ASP A 184 2.95 27.72 -10.85
C ASP A 184 2.11 26.91 -11.86
N LEU A 185 0.85 26.66 -11.48
CA LEU A 185 -0.11 26.01 -12.36
C LEU A 185 -0.44 26.83 -13.63
N LYS A 186 -0.11 28.13 -13.69
CA LYS A 186 -0.30 28.94 -14.90
C LYS A 186 0.77 28.61 -15.92
N ALA A 187 2.04 28.63 -15.53
CA ALA A 187 3.15 28.22 -16.39
C ALA A 187 3.08 26.74 -16.76
N TRP A 188 2.76 25.85 -15.81
CA TRP A 188 2.62 24.41 -16.07
C TRP A 188 1.60 24.12 -17.16
N LYS A 189 0.45 24.82 -17.16
CA LYS A 189 -0.62 24.68 -18.16
C LYS A 189 -0.30 25.28 -19.54
N THR A 190 0.85 25.95 -19.72
CA THR A 190 1.33 26.33 -21.07
C THR A 190 2.11 25.23 -21.77
N LEU A 191 2.60 24.22 -21.03
CA LEU A 191 3.25 23.06 -21.61
C LEU A 191 2.22 22.15 -22.30
N LYS A 192 2.64 21.51 -23.40
CA LYS A 192 1.91 20.37 -23.94
C LYS A 192 2.04 19.15 -23.01
N THR A 193 1.12 18.19 -23.15
CA THR A 193 1.12 16.94 -22.37
C THR A 193 2.48 16.23 -22.46
N GLU A 194 3.03 16.08 -23.66
CA GLU A 194 4.27 15.34 -23.90
C GLU A 194 5.49 16.03 -23.23
N GLN A 195 5.42 17.35 -23.04
CA GLN A 195 6.45 18.11 -22.33
C GLN A 195 6.31 17.98 -20.81
N GLN A 196 5.09 17.79 -20.28
CA GLN A 196 4.86 17.48 -18.87
C GLN A 196 5.28 16.04 -18.57
N GLU A 197 4.93 15.10 -19.45
CA GLU A 197 5.29 13.68 -19.36
C GLU A 197 6.82 13.49 -19.35
N ALA A 198 7.54 14.17 -20.26
CA ALA A 198 9.01 14.18 -20.29
C ALA A 198 9.68 14.93 -19.11
N ILE A 199 8.92 15.68 -18.30
CA ILE A 199 9.41 16.27 -17.04
C ILE A 199 9.21 15.28 -15.89
N ILE A 200 8.06 14.60 -15.82
CA ILE A 200 7.74 13.66 -14.74
C ILE A 200 8.40 12.29 -14.92
N GLY A 201 8.59 11.84 -16.17
CA GLY A 201 9.08 10.50 -16.51
C GLY A 201 7.98 9.44 -16.63
N ARG A 202 6.72 9.87 -16.81
CA ARG A 202 5.55 8.97 -16.93
C ARG A 202 4.52 9.54 -17.92
N THR A 203 3.70 8.69 -18.53
CA THR A 203 2.51 9.14 -19.29
C THR A 203 1.43 9.68 -18.34
N LYS A 204 0.75 10.75 -18.75
CA LYS A 204 -0.12 11.51 -17.84
C LYS A 204 -1.46 10.82 -17.61
N LEU A 205 -2.05 10.25 -18.66
CA LEU A 205 -3.35 9.58 -18.56
C LEU A 205 -3.18 8.20 -17.90
N ASP A 206 -2.36 7.35 -18.53
CA ASP A 206 -2.25 5.92 -18.25
C ASP A 206 -1.17 5.56 -17.22
N ASN A 207 -0.38 6.54 -16.74
CA ASN A 207 0.60 6.38 -15.65
C ASN A 207 1.73 5.36 -15.94
N ILE A 208 2.05 5.15 -17.22
CA ILE A 208 3.08 4.21 -17.69
C ILE A 208 4.45 4.89 -17.55
N GLU A 209 5.49 4.16 -17.12
CA GLU A 209 6.89 4.61 -17.13
C GLU A 209 7.28 5.13 -18.53
N LEU A 210 8.14 6.14 -18.62
CA LEU A 210 8.91 6.42 -19.83
C LEU A 210 10.32 5.85 -19.69
N ASP A 211 10.95 5.54 -20.83
CA ASP A 211 12.38 5.18 -20.87
C ASP A 211 13.22 6.33 -20.30
N ASP A 212 14.21 6.01 -19.45
CA ASP A 212 15.13 7.00 -18.91
C ASP A 212 16.05 7.58 -20.00
N ALA A 213 16.47 8.84 -19.85
CA ALA A 213 17.33 9.50 -20.84
C ALA A 213 18.78 9.01 -20.74
N ASP A 214 19.53 9.05 -21.84
CA ASP A 214 20.94 8.61 -21.85
C ASP A 214 21.79 9.38 -20.80
N GLU A 215 22.88 8.76 -20.34
CA GLU A 215 23.82 9.38 -19.41
C GLU A 215 24.30 10.75 -19.91
N GLY A 216 24.33 11.75 -19.02
CA GLY A 216 24.70 13.13 -19.36
C GLY A 216 23.59 13.97 -20.01
N GLN A 217 22.45 13.39 -20.36
CA GLN A 217 21.27 14.13 -20.83
C GLN A 217 20.37 14.60 -19.66
N GLN A 218 19.32 15.35 -19.99
CA GLN A 218 18.32 15.74 -18.98
C GLN A 218 17.55 14.51 -18.50
N GLN A 219 17.76 14.18 -17.23
CA GLN A 219 16.96 13.21 -16.49
C GLN A 219 15.59 13.80 -16.07
N SER A 220 14.57 12.94 -16.00
CA SER A 220 13.21 13.27 -15.55
C SER A 220 13.10 13.25 -14.01
N HIS A 221 11.96 13.66 -13.45
CA HIS A 221 11.70 13.55 -12.01
C HIS A 221 11.86 12.10 -11.51
N LYS A 222 11.22 11.12 -12.18
CA LYS A 222 11.40 9.67 -11.94
C LYS A 222 12.89 9.29 -11.97
N SER A 223 13.58 9.65 -13.05
CA SER A 223 14.99 9.28 -13.29
C SER A 223 15.96 9.96 -12.31
N LEU A 224 15.61 11.10 -11.71
CA LEU A 224 16.37 11.76 -10.65
C LEU A 224 16.03 11.23 -9.25
N ALA A 225 14.84 10.62 -9.08
CA ALA A 225 14.40 10.00 -7.83
C ALA A 225 14.88 8.55 -7.67
N THR A 226 15.08 7.75 -8.73
CA THR A 226 15.69 6.40 -8.61
C THR A 226 17.10 6.49 -8.02
N ILE A 227 17.34 5.83 -6.88
CA ILE A 227 18.62 5.79 -6.16
C ILE A 227 19.15 4.36 -6.10
N GLU A 228 20.26 4.10 -6.79
CA GLU A 228 21.01 2.86 -6.70
C GLU A 228 22.28 3.05 -5.85
N ASP A 229 22.76 1.98 -5.19
CA ASP A 229 24.09 1.93 -4.56
C ASP A 229 25.19 1.37 -5.48
N GLU A 230 26.44 1.34 -5.00
CA GLU A 230 27.60 0.80 -5.72
C GLU A 230 27.48 -0.69 -6.07
N GLY A 231 26.54 -1.42 -5.46
CA GLY A 231 26.20 -2.80 -5.78
C GLY A 231 25.06 -2.95 -6.79
N GLY A 232 24.45 -1.85 -7.26
CA GLY A 232 23.29 -1.87 -8.14
C GLY A 232 21.97 -2.23 -7.45
N SER A 233 21.87 -2.04 -6.12
CA SER A 233 20.60 -2.20 -5.40
C SER A 233 19.87 -0.87 -5.33
N GLU A 234 18.59 -0.81 -5.74
CA GLU A 234 17.74 0.38 -5.58
C GLU A 234 17.31 0.55 -4.11
N HIS A 235 17.21 1.80 -3.63
CA HIS A 235 16.78 2.15 -2.27
C HIS A 235 15.51 2.99 -2.32
N ASP A 236 14.37 2.35 -2.09
CA ASP A 236 13.06 2.99 -2.05
C ASP A 236 12.86 3.94 -0.86
N ILE A 237 11.86 4.81 -1.00
CA ILE A 237 11.26 5.58 0.09
C ILE A 237 9.73 5.48 0.00
N LEU A 238 9.05 5.48 1.14
CA LEU A 238 7.57 5.53 1.17
C LEU A 238 7.11 6.99 1.17
N ARG A 239 6.39 7.40 0.12
CA ARG A 239 5.87 8.77 0.00
C ARG A 239 4.35 8.81 0.22
N ASP A 240 3.89 9.76 1.00
CA ASP A 240 2.46 10.03 1.23
C ASP A 240 2.12 11.46 0.81
N ASN A 241 2.66 11.89 -0.34
CA ASN A 241 2.50 13.22 -0.91
C ASN A 241 1.02 13.61 -0.99
N MET A 242 0.67 14.82 -0.54
CA MET A 242 -0.73 15.27 -0.48
C MET A 242 -0.93 16.65 -1.14
N PRO A 243 -1.85 16.76 -2.12
CA PRO A 243 -2.41 18.03 -2.59
C PRO A 243 -2.91 18.91 -1.44
N PHE A 244 -2.62 20.21 -1.52
CA PHE A 244 -3.25 21.25 -0.69
C PHE A 244 -3.45 22.53 -1.51
N GLY A 245 -4.17 23.51 -0.95
CA GLY A 245 -4.23 24.85 -1.52
C GLY A 245 -5.52 25.60 -1.25
N SER A 246 -5.54 26.84 -1.74
CA SER A 246 -6.62 27.81 -1.60
C SER A 246 -6.92 28.42 -2.98
N PRO A 247 -7.81 27.81 -3.78
CA PRO A 247 -8.03 28.21 -5.17
C PRO A 247 -8.49 29.67 -5.34
N ALA A 248 -9.15 30.25 -4.34
CA ALA A 248 -9.57 31.65 -4.32
C ALA A 248 -8.39 32.63 -4.11
N GLN A 249 -7.30 32.17 -3.48
CA GLN A 249 -6.05 32.91 -3.30
C GLN A 249 -5.02 32.56 -4.39
N GLY A 250 -5.36 31.66 -5.32
CA GLY A 250 -4.45 31.17 -6.36
C GLY A 250 -3.40 30.17 -5.86
N GLU A 251 -3.51 29.71 -4.61
CA GLU A 251 -2.56 28.77 -4.01
C GLU A 251 -2.90 27.33 -4.40
N PHE A 252 -1.93 26.63 -4.96
CA PHE A 252 -2.00 25.20 -5.25
C PHE A 252 -0.65 24.57 -4.91
N GLY A 253 -0.66 23.50 -4.12
CA GLY A 253 0.55 22.93 -3.56
C GLY A 253 0.50 21.42 -3.44
N THR A 254 1.68 20.84 -3.24
CA THR A 254 1.87 19.44 -2.84
C THR A 254 2.74 19.44 -1.60
N TYR A 255 2.25 18.85 -0.52
CA TYR A 255 3.08 18.60 0.65
C TYR A 255 3.85 17.32 0.40
N PHE A 256 5.15 17.43 0.16
CA PHE A 256 6.04 16.28 0.05
C PHE A 256 6.32 15.72 1.43
N ILE A 257 6.21 14.40 1.55
CA ILE A 257 6.65 13.65 2.73
C ILE A 257 7.24 12.33 2.24
N GLY A 258 8.48 12.05 2.65
CA GLY A 258 9.17 10.79 2.39
C GLY A 258 9.66 10.15 3.68
N TYR A 259 9.34 8.87 3.88
CA TYR A 259 9.86 8.03 4.95
C TYR A 259 10.92 7.06 4.41
N SER A 260 12.01 6.86 5.16
CA SER A 260 13.04 5.86 4.86
C SER A 260 13.78 5.41 6.12
N LYS A 261 14.31 4.19 6.13
CA LYS A 261 15.24 3.76 7.19
C LYS A 261 16.64 4.37 7.08
N LYS A 262 16.94 5.02 5.94
CA LYS A 262 18.20 5.69 5.62
C LYS A 262 17.90 7.12 5.17
N LEU A 263 18.29 8.12 5.95
CA LEU A 263 18.09 9.52 5.58
C LEU A 263 18.87 9.88 4.31
N TRP A 264 20.08 9.34 4.14
CA TRP A 264 20.94 9.65 2.99
C TRP A 264 20.29 9.37 1.64
N VAL A 265 19.33 8.44 1.56
CA VAL A 265 18.58 8.10 0.34
C VAL A 265 17.76 9.30 -0.13
N ILE A 266 16.97 9.90 0.78
CA ILE A 266 16.17 11.10 0.49
C ILE A 266 17.10 12.29 0.21
N GLU A 267 18.19 12.44 0.97
CA GLU A 267 19.18 13.49 0.71
C GLU A 267 19.85 13.34 -0.67
N LYS A 268 20.02 12.10 -1.17
CA LYS A 268 20.54 11.86 -2.51
C LYS A 268 19.53 12.19 -3.60
N MET A 269 18.25 11.90 -3.40
CA MET A 269 17.17 12.36 -4.29
C MET A 269 17.15 13.90 -4.36
N LEU A 270 17.21 14.57 -3.20
CA LEU A 270 17.23 16.04 -3.14
C LEU A 270 18.49 16.65 -3.78
N GLU A 271 19.66 16.02 -3.62
CA GLU A 271 20.88 16.43 -4.32
C GLU A 271 20.73 16.30 -5.84
N ARG A 272 20.25 15.14 -6.33
CA ARG A 272 19.98 14.90 -7.76
C ARG A 272 18.96 15.89 -8.31
N MET A 273 17.88 16.16 -7.59
CA MET A 273 16.82 17.08 -8.02
C MET A 273 17.27 18.55 -8.06
N PHE A 274 17.89 19.06 -6.98
CA PHE A 274 18.21 20.49 -6.87
C PHE A 274 19.54 20.86 -7.52
N VAL A 275 20.59 20.05 -7.38
CA VAL A 275 21.92 20.31 -7.96
C VAL A 275 22.00 19.83 -9.41
N GLY A 276 21.32 18.72 -9.74
CA GLY A 276 21.28 18.13 -11.07
C GLY A 276 22.31 17.04 -11.32
N VAL A 277 22.00 16.15 -12.26
CA VAL A 277 22.92 15.12 -12.77
C VAL A 277 22.95 15.22 -14.30
N PRO A 278 24.06 15.66 -14.92
CA PRO A 278 25.24 16.28 -14.30
C PRO A 278 24.91 17.63 -13.62
N PRO A 279 25.78 18.15 -12.73
CA PRO A 279 25.53 19.40 -12.00
C PRO A 279 25.14 20.57 -12.91
N GLY A 280 24.03 21.24 -12.58
CA GLY A 280 23.39 22.27 -13.38
C GLY A 280 22.22 21.77 -14.23
N MET A 281 22.05 20.45 -14.43
CA MET A 281 20.88 19.84 -15.07
C MET A 281 19.87 19.38 -14.00
N HIS A 282 19.30 20.36 -13.30
CA HIS A 282 18.34 20.15 -12.22
C HIS A 282 16.99 19.58 -12.70
N ASP A 283 16.20 19.06 -11.77
CA ASP A 283 14.86 18.53 -12.03
C ASP A 283 13.93 19.60 -12.58
N ARG A 284 13.36 19.34 -13.76
CA ARG A 284 12.47 20.30 -14.43
C ARG A 284 11.15 20.53 -13.68
N ILE A 285 10.73 19.66 -12.77
CA ILE A 285 9.54 19.88 -11.93
C ILE A 285 9.69 21.13 -11.05
N LEU A 286 10.92 21.43 -10.61
CA LEU A 286 11.25 22.60 -9.77
C LEU A 286 11.06 23.93 -10.52
N ASN A 287 11.07 23.92 -11.85
CA ASN A 287 10.71 25.12 -12.63
C ASN A 287 9.24 25.54 -12.46
N TYR A 288 8.40 24.66 -11.94
CA TYR A 288 6.97 24.86 -11.71
C TYR A 288 6.57 24.60 -10.25
N SER A 289 7.52 24.26 -9.38
CA SER A 289 7.28 23.77 -8.01
C SER A 289 8.34 24.33 -7.07
N LYS A 290 7.99 25.33 -6.26
CA LYS A 290 8.90 25.98 -5.32
C LYS A 290 8.74 25.41 -3.92
N ALA A 291 9.80 24.82 -3.37
CA ALA A 291 9.88 24.50 -1.94
C ALA A 291 9.85 25.79 -1.10
N VAL A 292 8.97 25.85 -0.11
CA VAL A 292 8.90 26.94 0.88
C VAL A 292 9.23 26.49 2.30
N THR A 293 9.26 25.18 2.56
CA THR A 293 9.80 24.57 3.79
C THR A 293 10.72 23.39 3.46
N GLY A 294 11.55 23.01 4.43
CA GLY A 294 12.39 21.81 4.39
C GLY A 294 12.88 21.45 5.79
N SER A 295 12.44 20.31 6.30
CA SER A 295 12.72 19.87 7.68
C SER A 295 12.87 18.34 7.75
N THR A 296 13.76 17.89 8.64
CA THR A 296 14.10 16.46 8.85
C THR A 296 13.81 16.08 10.29
N PHE A 297 13.11 14.96 10.49
CA PHE A 297 12.75 14.42 11.79
C PHE A 297 13.07 12.93 11.86
N PHE A 298 13.37 12.45 13.06
CA PHE A 298 13.37 11.02 13.37
C PHE A 298 12.04 10.61 13.98
N VAL A 299 11.46 9.53 13.45
CA VAL A 299 10.23 8.91 13.91
C VAL A 299 10.62 7.73 14.82
N PRO A 300 10.56 7.86 16.16
CA PRO A 300 10.87 6.75 17.05
C PRO A 300 9.81 5.64 17.00
N SER A 301 10.10 4.50 17.62
CA SER A 301 9.12 3.43 17.83
C SER A 301 7.94 3.90 18.70
N ALA A 302 6.79 3.24 18.58
CA ALA A 302 5.62 3.54 19.42
C ALA A 302 5.92 3.27 20.91
N ASP A 303 6.67 2.20 21.19
CA ASP A 303 7.14 1.84 22.53
C ASP A 303 7.97 2.97 23.18
N PHE A 304 8.83 3.63 22.39
CA PHE A 304 9.67 4.73 22.85
C PHE A 304 8.85 5.97 23.24
N LEU A 305 7.78 6.29 22.51
CA LEU A 305 6.87 7.40 22.85
C LEU A 305 6.10 7.11 24.14
N ALA A 306 5.57 5.88 24.28
CA ALA A 306 4.88 5.45 25.48
C ALA A 306 5.77 5.47 26.74
N ALA A 307 7.09 5.27 26.60
CA ALA A 307 8.05 5.30 27.70
C ALA A 307 8.45 6.72 28.18
N GLN A 308 8.11 7.79 27.45
CA GLN A 308 8.54 9.16 27.80
C GLN A 308 8.08 9.74 29.16
N PRO A 309 6.99 9.32 29.83
CA PRO A 309 6.56 9.96 31.07
C PRO A 309 7.26 9.38 32.32
N HIS A 310 8.00 8.27 32.19
CA HIS A 310 8.53 7.52 33.35
C HIS A 310 10.05 7.60 33.57
N ASN A 311 10.84 8.10 32.62
CA ASN A 311 12.32 8.19 32.73
C ASN A 311 12.82 9.35 33.63
N TYR A 312 12.21 9.52 34.81
CA TYR A 312 12.63 10.43 35.88
C TYR A 312 12.80 9.74 37.24
N LEU A 313 13.19 8.46 37.27
CA LEU A 313 13.98 7.87 38.36
C LEU A 313 14.86 6.76 37.78
N GLY A 314 16.14 6.72 38.16
CA GLY A 314 17.13 5.87 37.48
C GLY A 314 17.07 4.40 37.89
N GLN A 315 16.74 3.51 36.93
CA GLN A 315 16.98 2.08 37.07
C GLN A 315 18.37 1.69 36.54
N LEU A 316 19.39 1.95 37.35
CA LEU A 316 20.62 1.17 37.27
C LEU A 316 20.30 -0.26 37.73
N ASN A 317 20.06 -1.17 36.79
CA ASN A 317 19.95 -2.60 37.07
C ASN A 317 21.33 -3.17 37.44
N VAL A 318 21.79 -2.84 38.65
CA VAL A 318 22.89 -3.53 39.30
C VAL A 318 22.35 -4.88 39.77
N THR A 319 22.60 -5.92 38.98
CA THR A 319 22.24 -7.30 39.32
C THR A 319 23.09 -7.77 40.50
N PHE A 320 22.62 -7.50 41.73
CA PHE A 320 23.22 -8.02 42.94
C PHE A 320 23.04 -9.54 42.99
N GLY A 321 24.10 -10.27 42.64
CA GLY A 321 24.17 -11.71 42.84
C GLY A 321 24.07 -12.04 44.33
N ALA A 322 23.10 -12.86 44.69
CA ALA A 322 22.97 -13.39 46.04
C ALA A 322 23.95 -14.56 46.24
N ASP A 323 25.09 -14.29 46.86
CA ASP A 323 26.00 -15.31 47.40
C ASP A 323 26.11 -15.18 48.93
N THR A 324 26.16 -16.31 49.63
CA THR A 324 25.98 -16.41 51.08
C THR A 324 27.31 -16.70 51.78
N GLY A 325 28.19 -15.68 51.87
CA GLY A 325 29.59 -15.77 52.32
C GLY A 325 29.95 -15.00 53.60
N ARG A 326 29.65 -15.60 54.75
CA ARG A 326 30.01 -15.27 56.15
C ARG A 326 31.41 -14.64 56.42
N SER A 327 31.49 -13.65 57.35
CA SER A 327 32.68 -13.14 58.11
C SER A 327 33.86 -12.52 57.32
N ASP A 328 34.57 -11.46 57.74
CA ASP A 328 34.65 -10.73 59.04
C ASP A 328 35.00 -9.22 58.88
N ARG A 329 35.16 -8.48 60.00
CA ARG A 329 35.63 -7.07 60.12
C ARG A 329 36.92 -7.00 60.99
N PRO A 330 37.71 -5.88 61.10
CA PRO A 330 37.39 -4.46 60.83
C PRO A 330 38.47 -3.53 60.20
N SER A 331 38.09 -2.27 59.92
CA SER A 331 38.86 -0.98 59.96
C SER A 331 40.24 -0.85 59.26
N HIS A 332 40.48 0.14 58.36
CA HIS A 332 40.78 1.56 58.71
C HIS A 332 40.79 2.54 57.51
N HIS A 333 40.78 3.85 57.82
CA HIS A 333 41.16 5.08 57.07
C HIS A 333 41.20 5.18 55.52
N VAL A 334 40.34 6.08 55.00
CA VAL A 334 40.70 7.40 54.40
C VAL A 334 42.10 7.55 53.78
N ASN A 335 42.18 7.78 52.45
CA ASN A 335 42.37 9.13 51.86
C ASN A 335 42.17 9.15 50.32
N SER A 336 42.34 10.32 49.70
CA SER A 336 42.30 10.55 48.24
C SER A 336 43.71 10.68 47.61
N VAL A 337 43.82 10.57 46.27
CA VAL A 337 44.60 11.44 45.34
C VAL A 337 44.62 10.84 43.91
N PHE A 338 44.88 11.69 42.90
CA PHE A 338 45.03 11.40 41.46
C PHE A 338 46.15 10.40 41.12
N GLY A 339 46.05 9.75 39.97
CA GLY A 339 47.17 9.06 39.32
C GLY A 339 46.81 8.45 37.96
N ASP A 340 47.37 9.01 36.87
CA ASP A 340 47.38 8.43 35.53
C ASP A 340 48.40 7.27 35.43
N VAL A 341 48.21 6.34 34.48
CA VAL A 341 49.26 5.68 33.64
C VAL A 341 48.69 4.47 32.88
N MET A 342 49.06 4.35 31.60
CA MET A 342 48.85 3.14 30.78
C MET A 342 49.78 1.99 31.17
N SER A 343 49.32 0.74 31.10
CA SER A 343 49.94 -0.32 30.25
C SER A 343 49.23 -1.67 30.37
N ASP A 344 49.49 -2.54 29.40
CA ASP A 344 48.87 -3.85 29.20
C ASP A 344 48.88 -4.79 30.42
N ARG A 345 47.80 -5.58 30.52
CA ARG A 345 48.00 -7.04 30.59
C ARG A 345 46.86 -7.82 29.94
N SER A 346 47.24 -8.66 28.98
CA SER A 346 46.37 -9.56 28.24
C SER A 346 45.93 -10.76 29.08
N LEU A 347 44.68 -11.19 28.89
CA LEU A 347 44.25 -12.56 29.08
C LEU A 347 43.38 -12.97 27.90
N ALA A 348 43.90 -13.87 27.07
CA ALA A 348 43.14 -14.49 26.00
C ALA A 348 42.51 -15.80 26.51
N ILE A 349 41.22 -16.00 26.23
CA ILE A 349 40.61 -17.33 26.27
C ILE A 349 40.48 -17.80 24.83
N SER A 350 41.29 -18.80 24.47
CA SER A 350 41.25 -19.47 23.18
C SER A 350 40.54 -20.81 23.33
N LEU A 351 39.61 -21.12 22.43
CA LEU A 351 38.91 -22.41 22.42
C LEU A 351 38.85 -22.99 21.00
N THR A 352 40.02 -23.46 20.56
CA THR A 352 40.19 -24.18 19.30
C THR A 352 39.52 -25.55 19.35
N ILE A 353 38.63 -25.84 18.38
CA ILE A 353 38.28 -27.22 18.01
C ILE A 353 38.66 -27.41 16.53
N THR A 354 39.30 -28.54 16.24
CA THR A 354 40.09 -28.74 15.01
C THR A 354 39.31 -29.35 13.85
N SER A 355 39.59 -28.88 12.63
CA SER A 355 39.11 -29.43 11.38
C SER A 355 39.88 -30.69 10.92
N LYS A 356 39.27 -31.50 10.04
CA LYS A 356 39.89 -32.21 8.87
C LYS A 356 38.79 -32.87 7.98
N PRO A 357 39.05 -33.23 6.70
CA PRO A 357 38.12 -32.79 5.63
C PRO A 357 37.86 -33.79 4.45
N ARG A 358 37.17 -33.27 3.41
CA ARG A 358 37.10 -33.72 1.99
C ARG A 358 36.27 -34.95 1.59
N ARG A 359 35.18 -34.69 0.84
CA ARG A 359 35.05 -34.82 -0.64
C ARG A 359 33.84 -33.96 -1.07
N VAL A 360 33.84 -33.11 -2.10
CA VAL A 360 34.40 -33.11 -3.47
C VAL A 360 33.67 -34.04 -4.44
N TYR A 361 32.82 -33.43 -5.27
CA TYR A 361 32.45 -33.86 -6.62
C TYR A 361 32.59 -32.66 -7.58
N ASN A 362 32.78 -32.91 -8.87
CA ASN A 362 33.40 -31.96 -9.80
C ASN A 362 32.41 -31.11 -10.62
N LEU A 363 32.83 -29.88 -10.93
CA LEU A 363 32.36 -29.09 -12.07
C LEU A 363 33.11 -29.49 -13.34
N TYR A 364 32.42 -29.50 -14.48
CA TYR A 364 32.98 -29.47 -15.84
C TYR A 364 31.93 -28.84 -16.79
N PRO A 365 32.30 -28.31 -17.99
CA PRO A 365 32.01 -26.90 -18.26
C PRO A 365 31.11 -26.63 -19.47
N LEU A 366 30.57 -25.42 -19.53
CA LEU A 366 30.01 -24.83 -20.75
C LEU A 366 31.10 -24.02 -21.48
N PRO A 367 31.24 -24.12 -22.83
CA PRO A 367 32.37 -23.54 -23.55
C PRO A 367 32.12 -22.12 -24.11
N ASN A 368 33.16 -21.30 -24.01
CA ASN A 368 33.55 -20.15 -24.84
C ASN A 368 32.47 -19.21 -25.43
N THR A 369 32.52 -17.97 -24.95
CA THR A 369 32.22 -16.76 -25.74
C THR A 369 32.98 -16.72 -27.07
N LEU A 370 32.32 -16.24 -28.13
CA LEU A 370 32.98 -15.71 -29.32
C LEU A 370 32.71 -14.21 -29.43
N GLN A 371 33.77 -13.41 -29.26
CA GLN A 371 33.79 -12.04 -29.78
C GLN A 371 33.89 -12.11 -31.32
N ILE A 372 33.12 -11.30 -32.03
CA ILE A 372 33.40 -10.96 -33.43
C ILE A 372 33.40 -9.45 -33.57
N ASN A 373 34.58 -8.90 -33.89
CA ASN A 373 34.78 -7.48 -34.13
C ASN A 373 34.13 -7.07 -35.47
N HIS A 374 33.41 -5.94 -35.49
CA HIS A 374 32.96 -5.33 -36.74
C HIS A 374 34.14 -4.61 -37.44
N THR A 375 34.99 -5.36 -38.12
CA THR A 375 35.96 -4.80 -39.07
C THR A 375 35.25 -4.41 -40.37
N MET A 376 35.46 -3.18 -40.84
CA MET A 376 34.97 -2.77 -42.16
C MET A 376 35.78 -3.47 -43.26
N SER A 377 35.08 -4.06 -44.22
CA SER A 377 35.61 -4.37 -45.55
C SER A 377 34.54 -4.06 -46.60
N ASN A 378 34.98 -3.46 -47.71
CA ASN A 378 34.09 -2.83 -48.68
C ASN A 378 34.14 -3.63 -49.99
N ALA A 379 33.02 -4.21 -50.44
CA ALA A 379 33.01 -5.15 -51.55
C ALA A 379 31.76 -5.05 -52.47
N GLY A 380 31.97 -4.53 -53.68
CA GLY A 380 31.31 -5.00 -54.90
C GLY A 380 29.79 -4.82 -55.06
N ILE A 381 29.36 -3.64 -55.52
CA ILE A 381 28.01 -3.49 -56.12
C ILE A 381 27.93 -4.32 -57.42
N THR A 382 26.98 -5.25 -57.49
CA THR A 382 26.46 -5.80 -58.77
C THR A 382 24.92 -5.78 -58.77
N LYS A 383 24.29 -5.89 -59.95
CA LYS A 383 22.89 -5.52 -60.17
C LYS A 383 21.96 -6.72 -60.38
N ASN A 384 20.66 -6.45 -60.22
CA ASN A 384 19.48 -7.17 -60.73
C ASN A 384 18.98 -8.43 -59.99
N SER A 385 17.98 -8.22 -59.12
CA SER A 385 16.66 -8.82 -59.34
C SER A 385 15.55 -8.00 -58.63
N ARG A 386 14.30 -8.07 -59.12
CA ARG A 386 13.12 -7.54 -58.42
C ARG A 386 12.27 -8.73 -57.94
N PRO A 387 11.80 -8.78 -56.68
CA PRO A 387 10.92 -9.84 -56.23
C PRO A 387 9.53 -9.74 -56.91
N LYS A 388 8.94 -10.89 -57.26
CA LYS A 388 7.58 -10.97 -57.78
C LYS A 388 6.57 -10.71 -56.65
N ARG A 389 5.57 -9.84 -56.89
CA ARG A 389 4.43 -9.68 -55.97
C ARG A 389 3.58 -10.96 -55.95
N LYS A 390 3.20 -11.42 -54.75
CA LYS A 390 2.12 -12.42 -54.59
C LYS A 390 0.79 -11.82 -55.08
N ASN A 391 -0.03 -12.61 -55.77
CA ASN A 391 -1.35 -12.16 -56.22
C ASN A 391 -2.30 -11.96 -55.03
N ARG A 392 -3.16 -10.92 -55.10
CA ARG A 392 -4.26 -10.74 -54.15
C ARG A 392 -5.36 -11.80 -54.40
N PRO A 393 -6.03 -12.32 -53.36
CA PRO A 393 -7.22 -13.17 -53.53
C PRO A 393 -8.30 -12.48 -54.36
N ARG A 394 -9.13 -13.26 -55.08
CA ARG A 394 -10.34 -12.71 -55.70
C ARG A 394 -11.37 -12.33 -54.63
N PRO A 395 -12.15 -11.25 -54.81
CA PRO A 395 -13.28 -10.95 -53.93
C PRO A 395 -14.26 -12.13 -53.83
N LEU A 396 -14.84 -12.32 -52.65
CA LEU A 396 -15.90 -13.29 -52.44
C LEU A 396 -17.19 -12.87 -53.17
N PRO A 397 -18.09 -13.82 -53.51
CA PRO A 397 -19.40 -13.51 -54.08
C PRO A 397 -20.21 -12.53 -53.21
N PRO A 398 -21.09 -11.69 -53.79
CA PRO A 398 -21.85 -10.68 -53.04
C PRO A 398 -22.78 -11.28 -51.98
N ASP A 399 -23.37 -12.44 -52.25
CA ASP A 399 -24.25 -13.20 -51.35
C ASP A 399 -23.47 -13.78 -50.15
N VAL A 400 -22.29 -14.36 -50.39
CA VAL A 400 -21.37 -14.82 -49.33
C VAL A 400 -20.92 -13.62 -48.48
N THR A 401 -20.61 -12.50 -49.12
CA THR A 401 -20.21 -11.26 -48.43
C THR A 401 -21.34 -10.70 -47.56
N ALA A 402 -22.58 -10.67 -48.07
CA ALA A 402 -23.75 -10.25 -47.32
C ALA A 402 -24.08 -11.18 -46.14
N ARG A 403 -23.97 -12.51 -46.34
CA ARG A 403 -24.15 -13.51 -45.27
C ARG A 403 -23.10 -13.36 -44.17
N ASN A 404 -21.83 -13.18 -44.54
CA ASN A 404 -20.74 -12.96 -43.58
C ASN A 404 -20.93 -11.64 -42.81
N LEU A 405 -21.37 -10.57 -43.49
CA LEU A 405 -21.68 -9.29 -42.85
C LEU A 405 -22.86 -9.39 -41.87
N ALA A 406 -23.87 -10.21 -42.19
CA ALA A 406 -25.01 -10.48 -41.29
C ALA A 406 -24.58 -11.24 -40.03
N ILE A 407 -23.77 -12.30 -40.19
CA ILE A 407 -23.20 -13.08 -39.07
C ILE A 407 -22.32 -12.20 -38.18
N GLU A 408 -21.46 -11.37 -38.79
CA GLU A 408 -20.58 -10.45 -38.05
C GLU A 408 -21.37 -9.34 -37.34
N LYS A 409 -22.46 -8.85 -37.94
CA LYS A 409 -23.38 -7.90 -37.28
C LYS A 409 -24.11 -8.55 -36.10
N GLN A 410 -24.52 -9.82 -36.22
CA GLN A 410 -25.15 -10.57 -35.14
C GLN A 410 -24.18 -10.74 -33.96
N ARG A 411 -22.96 -11.25 -34.20
CA ARG A 411 -21.91 -11.39 -33.18
C ARG A 411 -21.58 -10.09 -32.45
N ARG A 412 -21.57 -8.96 -33.17
CA ARG A 412 -21.36 -7.62 -32.58
C ARG A 412 -22.55 -7.13 -31.74
N GLY A 413 -23.75 -7.65 -32.00
CA GLY A 413 -24.94 -7.44 -31.18
C GLY A 413 -24.87 -8.26 -29.89
N GLU A 414 -24.66 -9.57 -30.02
CA GLU A 414 -24.49 -10.52 -28.90
C GLU A 414 -23.42 -10.01 -27.92
N LEU A 415 -22.19 -9.80 -28.41
CA LEU A 415 -21.06 -9.25 -27.63
C LEU A 415 -21.36 -7.87 -27.03
N LYS A 416 -22.31 -7.08 -27.56
CA LYS A 416 -22.70 -5.79 -26.96
C LYS A 416 -23.63 -6.01 -25.77
N GLU A 417 -24.57 -6.95 -25.85
CA GLU A 417 -25.46 -7.25 -24.73
C GLU A 417 -24.72 -7.97 -23.60
N ASP A 418 -23.77 -8.88 -23.91
CA ASP A 418 -22.86 -9.50 -22.92
C ASP A 418 -22.15 -8.42 -22.07
N PHE A 419 -21.62 -7.38 -22.72
CA PHE A 419 -20.98 -6.25 -22.04
C PHE A 419 -21.96 -5.42 -21.20
N LEU A 420 -23.22 -5.30 -21.61
CA LEU A 420 -24.24 -4.58 -20.85
C LEU A 420 -24.75 -5.39 -19.65
N GLU A 421 -24.82 -6.72 -19.75
CA GLU A 421 -25.10 -7.59 -18.62
C GLU A 421 -23.96 -7.61 -17.62
N LEU A 422 -22.71 -7.81 -18.07
CA LEU A 422 -21.52 -7.70 -17.24
C LEU A 422 -21.45 -6.33 -16.53
N ALA A 423 -21.85 -5.25 -17.19
CA ALA A 423 -21.89 -3.92 -16.56
C ALA A 423 -22.95 -3.79 -15.44
N ARG A 424 -24.07 -4.53 -15.49
CA ARG A 424 -25.10 -4.55 -14.44
C ARG A 424 -24.63 -5.33 -13.19
N LEU A 425 -23.79 -6.35 -13.39
CA LEU A 425 -23.27 -7.19 -12.31
C LEU A 425 -22.13 -6.55 -11.48
N LEU A 426 -21.67 -5.35 -11.85
CA LEU A 426 -20.52 -4.68 -11.24
C LEU A 426 -20.94 -3.47 -10.39
N PRO A 427 -20.83 -3.52 -9.05
CA PRO A 427 -21.23 -2.42 -8.17
C PRO A 427 -20.54 -1.09 -8.51
N ASP A 428 -19.25 -1.14 -8.86
CA ASP A 428 -18.43 -0.01 -9.35
C ASP A 428 -19.05 0.76 -10.53
N LEU A 429 -19.94 0.13 -11.30
CA LEU A 429 -20.54 0.71 -12.51
C LEU A 429 -21.97 1.22 -12.32
N ALA A 430 -22.63 0.94 -11.19
CA ALA A 430 -24.05 1.27 -10.97
C ALA A 430 -24.40 2.76 -11.19
N ASN A 431 -23.48 3.66 -10.84
CA ASN A 431 -23.64 5.12 -11.01
C ASN A 431 -22.97 5.69 -12.27
N THR A 432 -22.44 4.85 -13.16
CA THR A 432 -21.64 5.28 -14.33
C THR A 432 -22.53 5.73 -15.49
N ARG A 433 -22.64 7.06 -15.68
CA ARG A 433 -23.48 7.67 -16.73
C ARG A 433 -23.12 7.30 -18.17
N ARG A 434 -21.89 6.83 -18.45
CA ARG A 434 -21.44 6.45 -19.80
C ARG A 434 -20.49 5.25 -19.75
N LEU A 435 -21.00 4.09 -20.14
CA LEU A 435 -20.23 2.86 -20.22
C LEU A 435 -19.36 2.81 -21.49
N THR A 436 -18.17 2.22 -21.39
CA THR A 436 -17.29 1.86 -22.52
C THR A 436 -16.80 0.43 -22.34
N LYS A 437 -16.48 -0.28 -23.43
CA LYS A 437 -16.04 -1.69 -23.34
C LYS A 437 -14.78 -1.85 -22.48
N VAL A 438 -13.80 -0.96 -22.63
CA VAL A 438 -12.55 -0.95 -21.84
C VAL A 438 -12.85 -0.72 -20.36
N LEU A 439 -13.75 0.21 -20.01
CA LEU A 439 -14.14 0.46 -18.62
C LEU A 439 -14.81 -0.77 -18.00
N ILE A 440 -15.69 -1.46 -18.74
CA ILE A 440 -16.37 -2.66 -18.27
C ILE A 440 -15.37 -3.80 -18.04
N VAL A 441 -14.43 -4.03 -18.97
CA VAL A 441 -13.36 -5.04 -18.84
C VAL A 441 -12.46 -4.74 -17.64
N ASN A 442 -11.99 -3.49 -17.49
CA ASN A 442 -11.07 -3.15 -16.42
C ASN A 442 -11.75 -3.24 -15.04
N LYS A 443 -13.03 -2.86 -14.94
CA LYS A 443 -13.82 -3.02 -13.72
C LYS A 443 -14.19 -4.48 -13.43
N SER A 444 -14.47 -5.31 -14.44
CA SER A 444 -14.74 -6.73 -14.23
C SER A 444 -13.50 -7.47 -13.73
N ILE A 445 -12.33 -7.22 -14.33
CA ILE A 445 -11.05 -7.81 -13.89
C ILE A 445 -10.73 -7.38 -12.45
N LYS A 446 -10.90 -6.10 -12.09
CA LYS A 446 -10.71 -5.64 -10.71
C LYS A 446 -11.67 -6.35 -9.74
N HIS A 447 -12.96 -6.40 -10.08
CA HIS A 447 -13.97 -6.99 -9.21
C HIS A 447 -13.73 -8.49 -9.00
N VAL A 448 -13.39 -9.25 -10.06
CA VAL A 448 -13.08 -10.68 -9.96
C VAL A 448 -11.82 -10.94 -9.11
N LYS A 449 -10.77 -10.11 -9.23
CA LYS A 449 -9.60 -10.18 -8.34
C LYS A 449 -9.99 -9.96 -6.87
N GLN A 450 -10.71 -8.87 -6.60
CA GLN A 450 -11.13 -8.51 -5.24
C GLN A 450 -12.08 -9.56 -4.63
N GLN A 451 -13.01 -10.11 -5.39
CA GLN A 451 -13.87 -11.20 -4.94
C GLN A 451 -13.07 -12.47 -4.62
N ARG A 452 -12.02 -12.79 -5.40
CA ARG A 452 -11.12 -13.92 -5.10
C ARG A 452 -10.32 -13.67 -3.82
N GLU A 453 -9.77 -12.47 -3.64
CA GLU A 453 -9.01 -12.09 -2.44
C GLU A 453 -9.89 -12.20 -1.18
N LEU A 454 -11.11 -11.66 -1.22
CA LEU A 454 -12.10 -11.80 -0.15
C LEU A 454 -12.48 -13.25 0.13
N SER A 455 -12.68 -14.07 -0.92
CA SER A 455 -12.98 -15.50 -0.77
C SER A 455 -11.83 -16.31 -0.18
N ILE A 456 -10.57 -15.96 -0.49
CA ILE A 456 -9.39 -16.61 0.09
C ILE A 456 -9.21 -16.20 1.57
N ALA A 457 -9.42 -14.93 1.91
CA ALA A 457 -9.42 -14.48 3.30
C ALA A 457 -10.52 -15.19 4.11
N ALA A 458 -11.77 -15.15 3.62
CA ALA A 458 -12.91 -15.82 4.27
C ALA A 458 -12.74 -17.34 4.38
N ALA A 459 -12.04 -17.98 3.43
CA ALA A 459 -11.65 -19.40 3.55
C ALA A 459 -10.63 -19.64 4.67
N SER A 460 -9.67 -18.73 4.86
CA SER A 460 -8.66 -18.80 5.93
C SER A 460 -9.30 -18.64 7.31
N ASP A 461 -10.08 -17.57 7.50
CA ASP A 461 -10.78 -17.28 8.76
C ASP A 461 -11.74 -18.42 9.15
N MET A 462 -12.43 -18.97 8.15
CA MET A 462 -13.33 -20.12 8.30
C MET A 462 -12.59 -21.39 8.73
N GLN A 463 -11.40 -21.65 8.16
CA GLN A 463 -10.58 -22.80 8.54
C GLN A 463 -10.07 -22.64 9.98
N GLU A 464 -9.66 -21.44 10.39
CA GLU A 464 -9.25 -21.18 11.78
C GLU A 464 -10.39 -21.45 12.76
N VAL A 465 -11.60 -20.95 12.49
CA VAL A 465 -12.79 -21.19 13.34
C VAL A 465 -13.15 -22.69 13.40
N VAL A 466 -12.93 -23.44 12.32
CA VAL A 466 -13.12 -24.90 12.27
C VAL A 466 -12.07 -25.63 13.09
N ASP A 467 -10.80 -25.22 13.03
CA ASP A 467 -9.71 -25.82 13.81
C ASP A 467 -9.80 -25.48 15.30
N GLN A 468 -10.23 -24.26 15.66
CA GLN A 468 -10.59 -23.89 17.03
C GLN A 468 -11.75 -24.76 17.56
N ASN A 469 -12.77 -25.01 16.74
CA ASN A 469 -13.89 -25.91 17.10
C ASN A 469 -13.40 -27.36 17.29
N HIS A 470 -12.51 -27.85 16.43
CA HIS A 470 -11.87 -29.15 16.58
C HIS A 470 -11.07 -29.27 17.90
N GLN A 471 -10.32 -28.23 18.26
CA GLN A 471 -9.57 -28.17 19.52
C GLN A 471 -10.50 -28.18 20.75
N LEU A 472 -11.54 -27.34 20.76
CA LEU A 472 -12.53 -27.28 21.84
C LEU A 472 -13.29 -28.61 21.99
N VAL A 473 -13.65 -29.27 20.89
CA VAL A 473 -14.27 -30.61 20.92
C VAL A 473 -13.31 -31.67 21.50
N ALA A 474 -12.01 -31.60 21.17
CA ALA A 474 -11.01 -32.49 21.73
C ALA A 474 -10.81 -32.26 23.24
N GLU A 475 -10.71 -31.01 23.69
CA GLU A 475 -10.61 -30.64 25.10
C GLU A 475 -11.84 -31.08 25.90
N VAL A 476 -13.04 -30.78 25.41
CA VAL A 476 -14.31 -31.21 26.03
C VAL A 476 -14.39 -32.73 26.15
N ASN A 477 -13.91 -33.48 25.15
CA ASN A 477 -13.87 -34.94 25.21
C ASN A 477 -12.80 -35.46 26.20
N ALA A 478 -11.63 -34.81 26.30
CA ALA A 478 -10.60 -35.14 27.28
C ALA A 478 -11.08 -34.89 28.73
N LEU A 479 -11.73 -33.76 28.99
CA LEU A 479 -12.33 -33.44 30.29
C LEU A 479 -13.45 -34.43 30.67
N ARG A 480 -14.31 -34.81 29.72
CA ARG A 480 -15.33 -35.86 29.93
C ARG A 480 -14.71 -37.20 30.29
N ALA A 481 -13.59 -37.57 29.68
CA ALA A 481 -12.87 -38.81 29.99
C ALA A 481 -12.25 -38.80 31.41
N GLN A 482 -11.72 -37.66 31.86
CA GLN A 482 -11.15 -37.50 33.20
C GLN A 482 -12.22 -37.57 34.32
N ILE A 483 -13.44 -37.10 34.05
CA ILE A 483 -14.53 -37.03 35.05
C ILE A 483 -15.21 -38.40 35.29
N GLY A 484 -14.98 -39.40 34.44
CA GLY A 484 -15.20 -40.81 34.79
C GLY A 484 -16.66 -41.28 34.93
N GLY A 485 -17.60 -40.68 34.20
CA GLY A 485 -19.01 -41.11 34.17
C GLY A 485 -19.33 -42.05 33.00
N PRO A 486 -20.03 -43.20 33.21
CA PRO A 486 -20.43 -44.07 32.10
C PRO A 486 -21.51 -43.41 31.22
N SER A 487 -21.41 -43.61 29.91
CA SER A 487 -22.41 -43.22 28.90
C SER A 487 -22.64 -41.71 28.65
N MET A 488 -21.60 -40.87 28.77
CA MET A 488 -21.60 -39.55 28.13
C MET A 488 -21.16 -39.66 26.66
N PRO A 489 -21.96 -39.24 25.66
CA PRO A 489 -21.54 -39.22 24.25
C PRO A 489 -20.34 -38.30 24.05
N GLN A 490 -19.43 -38.69 23.14
CA GLN A 490 -18.39 -37.79 22.66
C GLN A 490 -19.02 -36.61 21.91
N ALA A 491 -18.54 -35.40 22.17
CA ALA A 491 -18.82 -34.26 21.31
C ALA A 491 -18.21 -34.53 19.92
N GLN A 492 -18.95 -34.19 18.87
CA GLN A 492 -18.51 -34.31 17.48
C GLN A 492 -18.28 -32.92 16.91
N ALA A 493 -17.24 -32.79 16.10
CA ALA A 493 -16.99 -31.59 15.30
C ALA A 493 -18.17 -31.32 14.35
N LYS A 494 -18.52 -30.05 14.16
CA LYS A 494 -19.54 -29.67 13.18
C LYS A 494 -18.94 -29.77 11.77
N LEU A 495 -19.44 -30.71 10.97
CA LEU A 495 -18.97 -30.91 9.59
C LEU A 495 -19.09 -29.63 8.75
N LEU A 496 -18.09 -29.41 7.88
CA LEU A 496 -18.13 -28.38 6.85
C LEU A 496 -19.37 -28.57 5.96
N THR A 497 -20.07 -27.48 5.66
CA THR A 497 -21.14 -27.51 4.65
C THR A 497 -20.52 -27.52 3.24
N PRO A 498 -21.24 -28.01 2.20
CA PRO A 498 -20.71 -28.02 0.83
C PRO A 498 -20.24 -26.65 0.32
N ALA A 499 -20.92 -25.56 0.71
CA ALA A 499 -20.52 -24.20 0.37
C ALA A 499 -19.21 -23.77 1.06
N MET A 500 -18.96 -24.25 2.28
CA MET A 500 -17.70 -24.01 3.01
C MET A 500 -16.53 -24.76 2.36
N ALA A 501 -16.76 -26.00 1.92
CA ALA A 501 -15.77 -26.78 1.17
C ALA A 501 -15.40 -26.11 -0.16
N GLN A 502 -16.40 -25.64 -0.93
CA GLN A 502 -16.17 -24.88 -2.17
C GLN A 502 -15.40 -23.58 -1.91
N LEU A 503 -15.67 -22.86 -0.81
CA LEU A 503 -14.92 -21.67 -0.45
C LEU A 503 -13.44 -22.00 -0.15
N ALA A 504 -13.18 -23.07 0.62
CA ALA A 504 -11.82 -23.55 0.91
C ALA A 504 -11.03 -23.96 -0.35
N GLU A 505 -11.71 -24.50 -1.37
CA GLU A 505 -11.10 -24.85 -2.66
C GLU A 505 -10.65 -23.62 -3.49
N THR A 506 -11.14 -22.40 -3.19
CA THR A 506 -10.83 -21.17 -3.94
C THR A 506 -9.34 -20.89 -4.10
N LYS A 507 -8.51 -21.27 -3.11
CA LYS A 507 -7.04 -21.09 -3.21
C LYS A 507 -6.41 -21.97 -4.28
N ASN A 508 -7.02 -23.13 -4.57
CA ASN A 508 -6.54 -24.15 -5.50
C ASN A 508 -6.99 -23.89 -6.96
N HIS A 509 -7.83 -22.89 -7.21
CA HIS A 509 -8.29 -22.54 -8.56
C HIS A 509 -7.12 -22.16 -9.48
N ILE A 510 -6.88 -22.98 -10.51
CA ILE A 510 -5.87 -22.76 -11.54
C ILE A 510 -6.44 -21.80 -12.60
N PHE A 511 -5.67 -20.78 -12.96
CA PHE A 511 -6.02 -19.83 -14.02
C PHE A 511 -5.34 -20.23 -15.33
N GLY A 512 -6.07 -20.13 -16.44
CA GLY A 512 -5.54 -20.48 -17.75
C GLY A 512 -4.37 -19.59 -18.17
N THR A 513 -3.24 -20.22 -18.49
CA THR A 513 -2.16 -19.57 -19.23
C THR A 513 -2.47 -19.67 -20.73
N PHE A 514 -2.31 -18.56 -21.46
CA PHE A 514 -2.62 -18.48 -22.89
C PHE A 514 -1.33 -18.23 -23.70
N PRO A 515 -0.44 -19.24 -23.84
CA PRO A 515 0.89 -19.05 -24.44
C PRO A 515 0.85 -18.68 -25.93
N ALA A 516 -0.25 -18.97 -26.63
CA ALA A 516 -0.49 -18.54 -28.01
C ALA A 516 -1.04 -17.10 -28.13
N GLY A 517 -1.23 -16.40 -27.00
CA GLY A 517 -1.81 -15.05 -26.95
C GLY A 517 -3.28 -14.99 -27.40
N PHE A 518 -3.71 -13.80 -27.83
CA PHE A 518 -4.94 -13.63 -28.59
C PHE A 518 -4.59 -13.72 -30.08
N GLY A 519 -5.27 -14.62 -30.79
CA GLY A 519 -4.66 -15.28 -31.96
C GLY A 519 -4.53 -14.46 -33.24
N ASP A 520 -3.30 -14.36 -33.74
CA ASP A 520 -2.97 -14.17 -35.17
C ASP A 520 -1.99 -15.25 -35.71
N ASN A 521 -1.57 -16.23 -34.89
CA ASN A 521 -0.58 -17.27 -35.24
C ASN A 521 -1.13 -18.47 -36.05
N TRP A 522 -2.29 -18.36 -36.71
CA TRP A 522 -2.93 -19.46 -37.46
C TRP A 522 -2.32 -19.75 -38.85
N ALA A 523 -1.03 -19.42 -39.07
CA ALA A 523 -0.46 -19.33 -40.41
C ALA A 523 0.98 -19.86 -40.58
N GLU A 524 1.49 -20.75 -39.71
CA GLU A 524 2.83 -21.35 -39.95
C GLU A 524 3.00 -22.86 -39.67
N GLU A 525 2.19 -23.52 -38.81
CA GLU A 525 2.36 -24.95 -38.51
C GLU A 525 1.74 -25.96 -39.51
N TYR A 526 0.90 -25.52 -40.45
CA TYR A 526 0.32 -26.40 -41.49
C TYR A 526 1.11 -26.36 -42.81
N SER A 527 2.38 -26.75 -42.78
CA SER A 527 3.23 -26.91 -43.98
C SER A 527 4.21 -28.09 -43.91
N GLN A 528 3.87 -29.15 -43.17
CA GLN A 528 4.69 -30.38 -43.14
C GLN A 528 3.93 -31.72 -43.18
N VAL A 529 2.63 -31.73 -43.55
CA VAL A 529 1.87 -32.97 -43.80
C VAL A 529 1.01 -32.85 -45.07
N GLN A 530 1.61 -33.06 -46.24
CA GLN A 530 1.00 -33.69 -47.44
C GLN A 530 1.97 -33.65 -48.64
N HIS A 531 2.95 -34.56 -48.66
CA HIS A 531 3.64 -34.95 -49.90
C HIS A 531 4.32 -36.32 -49.75
N GLU A 532 3.54 -37.40 -49.56
CA GLU A 532 3.91 -38.75 -50.02
C GLU A 532 2.75 -39.74 -49.89
N THR A 533 2.04 -40.00 -50.99
CA THR A 533 1.19 -41.19 -51.18
C THR A 533 1.33 -41.69 -52.61
N THR A 534 2.41 -42.42 -52.89
CA THR A 534 2.59 -43.19 -54.12
C THR A 534 3.22 -44.54 -53.81
N HIS A 535 2.44 -45.60 -54.08
CA HIS A 535 2.72 -47.04 -54.03
C HIS A 535 4.14 -47.56 -53.75
N GLY A 536 4.23 -48.56 -52.85
CA GLY A 536 5.36 -49.51 -52.79
C GLY A 536 5.11 -50.65 -51.81
N MET A 537 5.13 -51.90 -52.26
CA MET A 537 5.06 -53.09 -51.38
C MET A 537 6.43 -53.38 -50.74
N GLY A 538 6.43 -53.98 -49.54
CA GLY A 538 7.35 -55.09 -49.25
C GLY A 538 8.17 -55.05 -47.96
N PHE A 539 7.99 -56.10 -47.14
CA PHE A 539 8.98 -56.84 -46.33
C PHE A 539 9.90 -56.12 -45.32
N SER A 540 9.81 -56.56 -44.06
CA SER A 540 10.87 -56.53 -43.04
C SER A 540 12.09 -57.39 -43.44
N PRO A 541 13.29 -57.22 -42.81
CA PRO A 541 13.54 -57.94 -41.53
C PRO A 541 14.47 -57.28 -40.49
N ASP A 542 14.03 -57.33 -39.23
CA ASP A 542 14.67 -57.80 -37.98
C ASP A 542 16.17 -57.60 -37.60
N ASN A 543 16.34 -57.46 -36.27
CA ASN A 543 17.49 -57.86 -35.42
C ASN A 543 18.78 -56.99 -35.43
N SER A 544 19.52 -56.83 -34.32
CA SER A 544 19.48 -57.38 -32.93
C SER A 544 20.00 -56.30 -31.93
N CYS A 545 20.12 -56.43 -30.60
CA CYS A 545 20.37 -57.58 -29.71
C CYS A 545 19.89 -57.30 -28.25
N ALA A 546 19.98 -58.28 -27.33
CA ALA A 546 19.29 -58.29 -26.03
C ALA A 546 20.14 -58.73 -24.77
N PRO A 547 19.73 -59.66 -23.87
CA PRO A 547 19.38 -59.31 -22.49
C PRO A 547 20.13 -60.08 -21.37
N PRO A 548 20.08 -59.57 -20.11
CA PRO A 548 19.31 -60.22 -19.01
C PRO A 548 18.24 -59.26 -18.40
N ALA A 549 17.24 -59.62 -17.58
CA ALA A 549 16.94 -60.75 -16.66
C ALA A 549 17.63 -60.66 -15.27
N LEU A 550 17.03 -61.01 -14.11
CA LEU A 550 15.82 -61.74 -13.69
C LEU A 550 15.10 -60.94 -12.53
N GLN A 551 14.00 -61.30 -11.84
CA GLN A 551 13.22 -62.55 -11.72
C GLN A 551 11.80 -62.26 -11.11
N THR A 552 10.75 -62.96 -11.58
CA THR A 552 9.57 -63.55 -10.84
C THR A 552 8.79 -62.76 -9.74
N ASP A 553 7.48 -62.92 -9.49
CA ASP A 553 6.38 -63.71 -10.11
C ASP A 553 5.02 -63.22 -9.49
N VAL A 554 3.95 -62.90 -10.25
CA VAL A 554 2.83 -63.75 -10.74
C VAL A 554 1.57 -63.74 -9.83
N ASN A 555 0.38 -63.90 -10.47
CA ASN A 555 -0.94 -64.28 -9.91
C ASN A 555 -1.77 -63.22 -9.13
N ILE A 556 -3.12 -63.14 -9.23
CA ILE A 556 -4.13 -63.88 -10.03
C ILE A 556 -5.10 -62.91 -10.76
N THR A 557 -5.66 -63.39 -11.87
CA THR A 557 -6.72 -62.93 -12.78
C THR A 557 -8.16 -63.18 -12.24
N PRO A 558 -9.27 -63.19 -13.04
CA PRO A 558 -9.78 -62.27 -14.09
C PRO A 558 -11.31 -61.92 -13.95
N ASP A 559 -11.88 -61.33 -15.02
CA ASP A 559 -13.21 -61.69 -15.61
C ASP A 559 -14.53 -61.24 -14.93
N THR A 560 -15.65 -61.00 -15.63
CA THR A 560 -15.99 -60.92 -17.09
C THR A 560 -17.25 -60.01 -17.22
N ILE A 561 -17.40 -59.08 -18.18
CA ILE A 561 -18.01 -59.23 -19.53
C ILE A 561 -19.49 -59.74 -19.44
N GLN A 562 -20.53 -59.18 -20.09
CA GLN A 562 -20.71 -58.90 -21.52
C GLN A 562 -21.89 -57.92 -21.82
N SER A 563 -21.72 -57.00 -22.80
CA SER A 563 -22.55 -56.79 -24.01
C SER A 563 -24.03 -56.27 -23.89
N SER A 564 -24.66 -55.63 -24.89
CA SER A 564 -24.46 -55.53 -26.36
C SER A 564 -24.85 -54.12 -26.89
N LEU A 565 -24.23 -53.55 -27.96
CA LEU A 565 -24.68 -53.55 -29.39
C LEU A 565 -26.22 -53.39 -29.57
N GLU A 566 -26.78 -52.51 -30.41
CA GLU A 566 -26.24 -51.52 -31.38
C GLU A 566 -27.22 -50.29 -31.46
N THR A 567 -27.42 -49.42 -32.48
CA THR A 567 -27.11 -49.31 -33.94
C THR A 567 -27.03 -47.81 -34.37
N THR A 568 -26.85 -47.51 -35.66
CA THR A 568 -27.11 -46.20 -36.35
C THR A 568 -28.22 -46.39 -37.43
N PRO A 569 -28.76 -45.41 -38.21
CA PRO A 569 -28.29 -44.03 -38.48
C PRO A 569 -29.36 -42.90 -38.65
N GLY A 570 -28.90 -41.65 -38.85
CA GLY A 570 -29.42 -40.81 -39.96
C GLY A 570 -30.05 -39.43 -39.66
N SER A 571 -29.64 -38.44 -40.47
CA SER A 571 -30.32 -37.16 -40.77
C SER A 571 -30.33 -36.01 -39.74
N ALA A 572 -30.54 -34.79 -40.27
CA ALA A 572 -30.66 -33.48 -39.63
C ALA A 572 -31.42 -32.55 -40.61
N PRO A 573 -31.86 -31.30 -40.26
CA PRO A 573 -31.63 -30.54 -39.03
C PRO A 573 -32.95 -29.92 -38.45
N VAL A 574 -32.80 -28.80 -37.70
CA VAL A 574 -33.80 -27.75 -37.33
C VAL A 574 -34.17 -27.65 -35.85
N SER A 575 -33.86 -26.45 -35.31
CA SER A 575 -34.43 -25.72 -34.17
C SER A 575 -35.62 -26.31 -33.39
N ALA A 576 -35.38 -26.61 -32.11
CA ALA A 576 -36.06 -25.99 -30.97
C ALA A 576 -35.31 -26.33 -29.66
N TYR A 577 -35.09 -25.37 -28.77
CA TYR A 577 -34.82 -25.62 -27.35
C TYR A 577 -35.63 -24.63 -26.52
N GLN A 578 -36.10 -25.10 -25.36
CA GLN A 578 -37.24 -24.52 -24.65
C GLN A 578 -36.82 -24.12 -23.24
N GLU A 579 -37.14 -22.89 -22.83
CA GLU A 579 -36.70 -22.35 -21.54
C GLU A 579 -37.33 -23.09 -20.34
N PRO A 580 -36.54 -23.45 -19.31
CA PRO A 580 -37.06 -23.72 -17.99
C PRO A 580 -37.38 -22.40 -17.28
N GLN A 581 -38.64 -21.98 -17.34
CA GLN A 581 -39.13 -20.74 -16.72
C GLN A 581 -39.04 -20.79 -15.17
N VAL A 582 -38.24 -19.90 -14.57
CA VAL A 582 -38.18 -19.69 -13.11
C VAL A 582 -38.73 -18.30 -12.78
N ASN A 583 -39.96 -18.24 -12.28
CA ASN A 583 -40.66 -16.99 -11.98
C ASN A 583 -40.22 -16.37 -10.64
N PHE A 584 -39.60 -15.19 -10.69
CA PHE A 584 -39.45 -14.31 -9.51
C PHE A 584 -40.60 -13.29 -9.44
N ASN A 585 -41.74 -13.72 -8.88
CA ASN A 585 -42.85 -12.82 -8.53
C ASN A 585 -42.81 -12.46 -7.03
N LEU A 586 -42.12 -11.37 -6.69
CA LEU A 586 -42.24 -10.73 -5.37
C LEU A 586 -43.41 -9.74 -5.39
N CYS A 587 -44.60 -10.25 -5.09
CA CYS A 587 -45.80 -9.43 -4.96
C CYS A 587 -45.88 -8.80 -3.55
N LEU A 588 -45.94 -7.48 -3.48
CA LEU A 588 -46.21 -6.75 -2.24
C LEU A 588 -47.68 -6.95 -1.83
N ASN A 589 -47.91 -7.61 -0.69
CA ASN A 589 -49.20 -7.62 -0.01
C ASN A 589 -49.03 -7.20 1.45
N THR A 590 -49.76 -6.16 1.85
CA THR A 590 -49.84 -5.66 3.22
C THR A 590 -50.96 -6.36 4.01
N ALA A 591 -50.91 -6.19 5.34
CA ALA A 591 -51.94 -6.56 6.33
C ALA A 591 -52.15 -8.06 6.65
N ALA A 592 -51.45 -8.53 7.69
CA ALA A 592 -52.01 -9.36 8.77
C ALA A 592 -51.02 -9.41 9.97
N GLU A 593 -51.50 -9.19 11.20
CA GLU A 593 -50.72 -9.44 12.43
C GLU A 593 -50.91 -10.88 12.93
N PRO A 594 -49.99 -11.36 13.79
CA PRO A 594 -50.40 -12.13 14.96
C PRO A 594 -49.72 -11.64 16.26
N SER A 595 -50.55 -11.27 17.25
CA SER A 595 -50.16 -10.86 18.60
C SER A 595 -50.01 -12.04 19.57
N PHE A 596 -49.01 -12.03 20.46
CA PHE A 596 -48.98 -12.83 21.71
C PHE A 596 -48.14 -12.10 22.80
N PRO A 597 -48.25 -12.44 24.10
CA PRO A 597 -48.53 -11.40 25.10
C PRO A 597 -47.43 -11.11 26.14
N PHE A 598 -47.53 -9.93 26.76
CA PHE A 598 -46.90 -9.62 28.05
C PHE A 598 -47.86 -9.90 29.22
N PRO A 599 -47.35 -10.30 30.40
CA PRO A 599 -48.08 -10.24 31.66
C PRO A 599 -47.81 -8.91 32.41
N ASP A 600 -48.87 -8.30 32.94
CA ASP A 600 -48.80 -7.13 33.83
C ASP A 600 -48.22 -7.47 35.23
N LEU A 601 -47.63 -6.48 35.91
CA LEU A 601 -48.30 -5.84 37.06
C LEU A 601 -47.58 -4.59 37.60
N LEU A 602 -48.39 -3.63 38.05
CA LEU A 602 -48.00 -2.34 38.64
C LEU A 602 -47.78 -2.47 40.16
N GLY A 603 -47.03 -1.54 40.77
CA GLY A 603 -46.92 -1.49 42.24
C GLY A 603 -46.19 -0.30 42.88
N LEU A 604 -46.88 0.84 43.03
CA LEU A 604 -46.72 1.83 44.14
C LEU A 604 -45.38 2.63 44.22
N SER A 605 -45.28 3.82 44.84
CA SER A 605 -46.26 4.91 45.13
C SER A 605 -45.55 6.14 45.76
N HIS A 606 -45.96 7.37 45.43
CA HIS A 606 -45.89 8.60 46.26
C HIS A 606 -44.51 9.11 46.79
N SER A 607 -44.36 10.31 47.39
CA SER A 607 -44.73 11.68 46.93
C SER A 607 -44.21 12.79 47.89
N TYR A 608 -43.62 13.86 47.32
CA TYR A 608 -43.63 15.27 47.81
C TYR A 608 -43.00 15.68 49.18
N LEU A 609 -42.67 16.99 49.28
CA LEU A 609 -42.18 17.78 50.45
C LEU A 609 -40.72 17.49 50.91
N ASP A 610 -39.91 18.45 51.39
CA ASP A 610 -40.11 19.89 51.64
C ASP A 610 -38.80 20.73 51.52
N ASP A 611 -38.93 22.07 51.57
CA ASP A 611 -37.89 23.15 51.51
C ASP A 611 -37.23 23.42 52.92
N PRO A 612 -36.45 24.49 53.25
CA PRO A 612 -35.71 25.52 52.48
C PRO A 612 -34.27 25.84 52.98
N SER A 613 -33.52 26.75 52.31
CA SER A 613 -32.82 27.91 52.96
C SER A 613 -31.99 28.82 52.03
N MET A 614 -32.19 30.15 52.17
CA MET A 614 -31.39 31.31 51.67
C MET A 614 -31.21 31.49 50.14
N GLU A 615 -31.68 32.56 49.48
CA GLU A 615 -31.38 34.02 49.62
C GLU A 615 -29.99 34.43 49.07
N SER A 616 -29.81 35.53 48.31
CA SER A 616 -30.74 36.59 47.85
C SER A 616 -30.14 37.42 46.67
N PHE A 617 -30.91 38.40 46.15
CA PHE A 617 -30.59 39.39 45.09
C PHE A 617 -30.48 38.83 43.65
N TRP A 618 -31.00 39.47 42.59
CA TRP A 618 -31.62 40.80 42.39
C TRP A 618 -32.98 40.73 41.66
N THR A 619 -33.78 41.79 41.76
CA THR A 619 -35.07 41.98 41.04
C THR A 619 -35.07 43.25 40.18
N GLN A 620 -35.83 43.21 39.07
CA GLN A 620 -36.63 44.27 38.38
C GLN A 620 -36.08 45.72 38.28
N GLY A 621 -36.24 46.46 37.18
CA GLY A 621 -36.99 46.25 35.94
C GLY A 621 -37.32 47.61 35.27
N VAL A 622 -38.38 47.67 34.45
CA VAL A 622 -38.97 48.87 33.78
C VAL A 622 -38.29 49.32 32.47
N VAL A 623 -39.11 49.93 31.60
CA VAL A 623 -38.89 50.33 30.19
C VAL A 623 -39.49 51.73 30.00
N ASP A 624 -38.89 52.61 29.18
CA ASP A 624 -39.66 53.51 28.30
C ASP A 624 -38.85 54.13 27.13
N GLU A 625 -39.56 54.80 26.20
CA GLU A 625 -39.13 55.18 24.84
C GLU A 625 -38.17 56.39 24.69
N GLY A 626 -37.57 56.59 23.49
CA GLY A 626 -36.78 57.79 23.17
C GLY A 626 -36.30 58.00 21.73
N SER A 627 -37.15 58.59 20.87
CA SER A 627 -36.85 59.21 19.55
C SER A 627 -36.52 58.30 18.33
N ALA A 628 -36.72 58.83 17.11
CA ALA A 628 -36.79 58.11 15.82
C ALA A 628 -35.84 58.71 14.75
N TRP A 629 -35.74 58.12 13.55
CA TRP A 629 -35.82 58.78 12.21
C TRP A 629 -35.75 57.74 11.06
N VAL A 630 -36.12 58.12 9.83
CA VAL A 630 -36.37 57.27 8.62
C VAL A 630 -35.90 58.06 7.37
N SER A 631 -35.38 57.56 6.23
CA SER A 631 -35.54 56.30 5.44
C SER A 631 -34.16 55.79 4.93
N GLY A 632 -33.96 54.76 4.09
CA GLY A 632 -34.82 53.82 3.34
C GLY A 632 -34.69 53.94 1.81
N LEU A 633 -34.76 52.80 1.07
CA LEU A 633 -34.67 52.63 -0.41
C LEU A 633 -33.29 52.92 -1.08
N SER A 634 -33.00 52.54 -2.33
CA SER A 634 -33.20 51.27 -3.08
C SER A 634 -32.54 51.31 -4.48
N GLY A 635 -31.93 50.21 -4.95
CA GLY A 635 -31.89 49.83 -6.39
C GLY A 635 -30.75 50.36 -7.30
N SER A 636 -30.29 49.47 -8.18
CA SER A 636 -29.81 49.67 -9.58
C SER A 636 -29.16 50.99 -10.03
N ASP A 637 -27.85 50.96 -10.33
CA ASP A 637 -27.28 50.94 -11.70
C ASP A 637 -25.73 50.86 -11.61
N VAL A 638 -24.95 50.08 -12.38
CA VAL A 638 -24.81 49.86 -13.84
C VAL A 638 -23.81 50.83 -14.51
N LEU A 639 -22.75 50.23 -15.10
CA LEU A 639 -21.75 50.76 -16.06
C LEU A 639 -20.61 51.72 -15.60
N SER A 640 -19.39 51.16 -15.68
CA SER A 640 -18.16 51.71 -16.29
C SER A 640 -17.61 53.10 -15.94
N SER A 641 -16.37 53.14 -15.41
CA SER A 641 -15.17 53.64 -16.13
C SER A 641 -13.88 53.41 -15.30
N VAL A 642 -12.87 52.68 -15.79
CA VAL A 642 -11.60 53.19 -16.39
C VAL A 642 -10.48 53.52 -15.36
N PHE A 643 -9.34 52.80 -15.48
CA PHE A 643 -8.00 53.09 -14.91
C PHE A 643 -7.43 54.44 -15.47
N PRO A 644 -6.38 55.08 -14.91
CA PRO A 644 -5.35 54.51 -14.01
C PRO A 644 -4.92 55.41 -12.80
N GLU A 645 -4.18 54.83 -11.85
CA GLU A 645 -2.70 54.89 -11.77
C GLU A 645 -2.17 53.64 -11.04
#